data_AF-A0AA36IFR2-F1
#
_entry.id   AF-A0AA36IFR2-F1
#
_cell.length_a   1.000
_cell.length_b   1.000
_cell.length_c   1.000
_cell.angle_alpha   90.00
_cell.angle_beta   90.00
_cell.angle_gamma   90.00
#
_symmetry.space_group_name_H-M   'P 1'
#
loop_
_entity.id
_entity.type
_entity.pdbx_description
1 polymer ?
#
loop_
_entity_poly.entity_id
_entity_poly.type
_entity_poly.pdbx_seq_one_letter_code
_entity_poly.pdbx_strand_id
1 'polypeptide(L)'
;MEWFGPAPLFEPRRGGGDRPSRLSRKTEELEVEEARNRQKELQEIIVAAENVETILATVRELEGAIVISTALHRLGKVPVSPQAFKDPRFQLLLDRFKSRMPFFGSRQIANSLHGLGAVNYRGPGPWMEVSVQTQRRIHEFEPQHVSNTLWACARMQLQEPLMIRALTARAIEDIQRFCPLDISICTWAFATLKHREPEWLRAVVRARCEFADFSPQNMSNFVWGLSTLGFRHDNMVLAVGREASRKIQDFIPQELSNFSWALATMDLCDNLMLRAIAEEADRRGEEVNSWDPQSLSNMMWAYATLAVKDDPLFRRLLDASICRILDHDTQNLANSSWATAMVGFRCSRWLNAAAEAAVRKIRECQTLHLAQLAFAFARFCTTGERFGFLPTLLEETLRRVEEFPPQSLFDVHDALVFFKLMPPNTSIERRLSCCFEETLKKLEDFARLGAQGRPSGAEVAAYQRSVEQSDIVTLGEHWTLAFLKHFGMLCPADDGFIPSARRRILDFRAEEAAKDPVSRSIFHRAQCAWQLGIQGDADGALADGLFESGEPIAGAPAGHGLYVCRLRHTREGDAEIQALCAALGTSALRSGRGQGLKLNLHLSDVPCVSCLGCTLQFQFRYPGVLKVSFDRGRVLQQDSVPIPRPPPPPSKRGNAVPYAPLASTTPHDGVDRSMLRKDVPQRDVTTFYMNSVANIGGFALPLSRHVGPNGQVHAFEPFRVLHQLLTANCAINGLLSCFTYHAALGSKAEKRRRRMPGLAAVGNPSKSFVVDSVASELLIHHDSGGRMETVEVVRLDEKLDLERLDVMKIDVESGEYDMLLGAEQTIRRHQPLIYVEDSEAEGSQGSPTRVVELLGQHSYTCYDPREFGLALMTSTLCVPPRLNEEVRARIRNIRWSGPPR
;
A
#
# COMPACT_ATOMS: atom_id res chain seq x y z
N MET A 1 29.28 34.19 20.57
CA MET A 1 30.00 35.33 21.21
C MET A 1 30.12 36.36 20.10
N GLU A 2 29.54 37.55 20.13
CA GLU A 2 29.16 38.49 21.19
C GLU A 2 27.82 39.14 20.82
N TRP A 3 26.74 38.92 21.56
CA TRP A 3 25.53 39.78 21.59
C TRP A 3 24.78 39.46 22.89
N PHE A 4 25.42 39.74 24.02
CA PHE A 4 24.80 39.76 25.35
C PHE A 4 25.30 41.02 26.06
N GLY A 5 24.48 42.07 26.08
CA GLY A 5 24.63 43.15 27.05
C GLY A 5 23.98 42.71 28.38
N PRO A 6 24.59 42.98 29.54
CA PRO A 6 24.03 42.57 30.82
C PRO A 6 22.73 43.32 31.12
N ALA A 7 21.78 42.62 31.74
CA ALA A 7 20.58 43.22 32.30
C ALA A 7 20.96 44.35 33.27
N PRO A 8 20.25 45.50 33.27
CA PRO A 8 20.53 46.53 34.25
C PRO A 8 20.14 46.02 35.64
N LEU A 9 21.16 45.89 36.49
CA LEU A 9 21.02 45.84 37.94
C LEU A 9 20.23 47.07 38.40
N PHE A 10 19.12 46.85 39.09
CA PHE A 10 18.41 47.89 39.81
C PHE A 10 19.31 48.44 40.91
N GLU A 11 19.99 49.55 40.65
CA GLU A 11 20.50 50.42 41.72
C GLU A 11 19.33 51.24 42.29
N PRO A 12 19.16 51.31 43.62
CA PRO A 12 18.16 52.16 44.22
C PRO A 12 18.59 53.62 44.07
N ARG A 13 17.95 54.36 43.16
CA ARG A 13 18.06 55.82 43.11
C ARG A 13 17.62 56.40 44.45
N ARG A 14 18.58 56.80 45.29
CA ARG A 14 18.37 57.84 46.30
C ARG A 14 18.24 59.17 45.56
N GLY A 15 17.00 59.58 45.32
CA GLY A 15 16.66 60.91 44.84
C GLY A 15 15.35 61.34 45.48
N GLY A 16 15.40 62.41 46.28
CA GLY A 16 14.19 63.05 46.80
C GLY A 16 13.31 63.52 45.65
N GLY A 17 12.03 63.18 45.73
CA GLY A 17 10.98 63.56 44.80
C GLY A 17 9.65 63.13 45.39
N ASP A 18 8.69 64.05 45.43
CA ASP A 18 7.42 63.97 46.15
C ASP A 18 6.71 62.61 46.10
N ARG A 19 6.17 62.19 47.25
CA ARG A 19 5.15 61.14 47.28
C ARG A 19 3.91 61.68 46.55
N PRO A 20 3.40 61.00 45.50
CA PRO A 20 2.18 61.45 44.82
C PRO A 20 1.04 61.55 45.84
N SER A 21 0.30 62.66 45.78
CA SER A 21 -0.80 62.94 46.69
C SER A 21 -1.89 61.85 46.59
N ARG A 22 -2.65 61.60 47.66
CA ARG A 22 -3.77 60.65 47.68
C ARG A 22 -4.82 60.91 46.58
N LEU A 23 -4.90 62.14 46.06
CA LEU A 23 -5.77 62.52 44.95
C LEU A 23 -5.19 62.11 43.59
N SER A 24 -3.89 62.27 43.33
CA SER A 24 -3.31 61.87 42.05
C SER A 24 -3.35 60.36 41.82
N ARG A 25 -3.18 59.56 42.90
CA ARG A 25 -3.37 58.10 42.84
C ARG A 25 -4.81 57.69 42.51
N LYS A 26 -5.81 58.41 43.05
CA LYS A 26 -7.22 58.14 42.75
C LYS A 26 -7.59 58.46 41.31
N THR A 27 -7.04 59.55 40.76
CA THR A 27 -7.26 59.92 39.36
C THR A 27 -6.59 58.92 38.41
N GLU A 28 -5.35 58.50 38.70
CA GLU A 28 -4.68 57.43 37.93
C GLU A 28 -5.42 56.10 38.03
N GLU A 29 -5.94 55.72 39.20
CA GLU A 29 -6.76 54.51 39.38
C GLU A 29 -8.08 54.57 38.58
N LEU A 30 -8.71 55.74 38.49
CA LEU A 30 -9.94 55.95 37.71
C LEU A 30 -9.66 55.88 36.20
N GLU A 31 -8.59 56.50 35.70
CA GLU A 31 -8.21 56.45 34.29
C GLU A 31 -7.85 55.02 33.84
N VAL A 32 -7.17 54.25 34.70
CA VAL A 32 -6.86 52.83 34.43
C VAL A 32 -8.14 51.98 34.40
N GLU A 33 -9.10 52.25 35.28
CA GLU A 33 -10.39 51.55 35.31
C GLU A 33 -11.25 51.89 34.07
N GLU A 34 -11.29 53.15 33.66
CA GLU A 34 -11.97 53.58 32.43
C GLU A 34 -11.35 52.95 31.17
N ALA A 35 -10.02 52.94 31.07
CA ALA A 35 -9.31 52.29 29.98
C ALA A 35 -9.61 50.78 29.94
N ARG A 36 -9.66 50.12 31.12
CA ARG A 36 -10.02 48.69 31.23
C ARG A 36 -11.46 48.44 30.79
N ASN A 37 -12.40 49.27 31.22
CA ASN A 37 -13.81 49.18 30.82
C ASN A 37 -13.96 49.37 29.31
N ARG A 38 -13.23 50.32 28.73
CA ARG A 38 -13.23 50.53 27.27
C ARG A 38 -12.72 49.30 26.51
N GLN A 39 -11.64 48.65 26.95
CA GLN A 39 -11.16 47.41 26.31
C GLN A 39 -12.19 46.28 26.39
N LYS A 40 -12.99 46.21 27.47
CA LYS A 40 -14.06 45.23 27.64
C LYS A 40 -15.23 45.50 26.68
N GLU A 41 -15.66 46.76 26.54
CA GLU A 41 -16.68 47.15 25.56
C GLU A 41 -16.25 46.80 24.13
N LEU A 42 -15.00 47.12 23.77
CA LEU A 42 -14.45 46.78 22.45
C LEU A 42 -14.44 45.27 22.23
N GLN A 43 -14.14 44.48 23.26
CA GLN A 43 -14.20 43.02 23.18
C GLN A 43 -15.63 42.53 22.90
N GLU A 44 -16.65 43.09 23.56
CA GLU A 44 -18.06 42.75 23.33
C GLU A 44 -18.49 43.09 21.89
N ILE A 45 -18.10 44.27 21.38
CA ILE A 45 -18.34 44.68 19.99
C ILE A 45 -17.69 43.70 19.00
N ILE A 46 -16.44 43.31 19.24
CA ILE A 46 -15.72 42.35 18.39
C ILE A 46 -16.41 40.98 18.42
N VAL A 47 -16.79 40.48 19.60
CA VAL A 47 -17.44 39.17 19.72
C VAL A 47 -18.78 39.14 18.96
N ALA A 48 -19.52 40.24 18.96
CA ALA A 48 -20.79 40.39 18.25
C ALA A 48 -20.63 40.70 16.75
N ALA A 49 -19.43 41.03 16.27
CA ALA A 49 -19.21 41.45 14.89
C ALA A 49 -19.58 40.34 13.88
N GLU A 50 -20.40 40.67 12.88
CA GLU A 50 -20.82 39.74 11.82
C GLU A 50 -19.99 39.86 10.53
N ASN A 51 -19.16 40.91 10.44
CA ASN A 51 -18.32 41.19 9.28
C ASN A 51 -16.96 41.75 9.69
N VAL A 52 -16.00 41.69 8.76
CA VAL A 52 -14.62 42.15 8.98
C VAL A 52 -14.53 43.67 9.23
N GLU A 53 -15.42 44.47 8.64
CA GLU A 53 -15.39 45.93 8.75
C GLU A 53 -15.64 46.41 10.18
N THR A 54 -16.59 45.79 10.87
CA THR A 54 -16.88 46.05 12.28
C THR A 54 -15.66 45.74 13.16
N ILE A 55 -14.95 44.65 12.88
CA ILE A 55 -13.73 44.29 13.62
C ILE A 55 -12.65 45.34 13.35
N LEU A 56 -12.39 45.66 12.07
CA LEU A 56 -11.35 46.59 11.67
C LEU A 56 -11.59 48.03 12.17
N ALA A 57 -12.85 48.44 12.33
CA ALA A 57 -13.20 49.75 12.90
C ALA A 57 -12.69 49.94 14.34
N THR A 58 -12.60 48.86 15.13
CA THR A 58 -12.14 48.92 16.53
C THR A 58 -10.63 49.00 16.70
N VAL A 59 -9.85 48.64 15.67
CA VAL A 59 -8.40 48.33 15.77
C VAL A 59 -7.57 49.48 16.33
N ARG A 60 -7.94 50.72 16.07
CA ARG A 60 -7.19 51.91 16.52
C ARG A 60 -7.11 52.01 18.05
N GLU A 61 -8.17 51.56 18.72
CA GLU A 61 -8.34 51.64 20.19
C GLU A 61 -7.90 50.36 20.91
N LEU A 62 -7.45 49.33 20.20
CA LEU A 62 -7.03 48.06 20.83
C LEU A 62 -5.64 48.18 21.45
N GLU A 63 -5.58 47.96 22.76
CA GLU A 63 -4.33 48.01 23.52
C GLU A 63 -4.03 46.72 24.30
N GLY A 64 -5.06 45.97 24.70
CA GLY A 64 -4.91 44.74 25.48
C GLY A 64 -4.64 43.49 24.62
N ALA A 65 -3.74 42.61 25.08
CA ALA A 65 -3.45 41.34 24.39
C ALA A 65 -4.69 40.44 24.21
N ILE A 66 -5.59 40.42 25.19
CA ILE A 66 -6.83 39.63 25.14
C ILE A 66 -7.76 40.13 24.04
N VAL A 67 -8.00 41.44 23.96
CA VAL A 67 -8.92 42.00 22.96
C VAL A 67 -8.33 41.93 21.55
N ILE A 68 -7.01 42.11 21.40
CA ILE A 68 -6.31 41.92 20.12
C ILE A 68 -6.42 40.46 19.66
N SER A 69 -6.19 39.49 20.56
CA SER A 69 -6.40 38.07 20.26
C SER A 69 -7.84 37.76 19.89
N THR A 70 -8.80 38.39 20.56
CA THR A 70 -10.24 38.24 20.26
C THR A 70 -10.57 38.78 18.87
N ALA A 71 -10.02 39.93 18.48
CA ALA A 71 -10.16 40.49 17.13
C ALA A 71 -9.63 39.52 16.07
N LEU A 72 -8.39 39.02 16.26
CA LEU A 72 -7.77 38.08 15.34
C LEU A 72 -8.55 36.76 15.25
N HIS A 73 -9.01 36.22 16.39
CA HIS A 73 -9.82 35.01 16.43
C HIS A 73 -11.18 35.19 15.73
N ARG A 74 -11.82 36.36 15.92
CA ARG A 74 -13.12 36.65 15.31
C ARG A 74 -13.04 36.74 13.79
N LEU A 75 -11.91 37.18 13.22
CA LEU A 75 -11.71 37.15 11.76
C LEU A 75 -11.98 35.76 11.17
N GLY A 76 -11.59 34.70 11.87
CA GLY A 76 -11.83 33.32 11.45
C GLY A 76 -13.29 32.85 11.54
N LYS A 77 -14.19 33.65 12.11
CA LYS A 77 -15.61 33.33 12.33
C LYS A 77 -16.57 34.18 11.52
N VAL A 78 -16.05 35.12 10.73
CA VAL A 78 -16.84 36.00 9.86
C VAL A 78 -16.35 35.87 8.42
N PRO A 79 -17.19 36.18 7.41
CA PRO A 79 -16.73 36.25 6.03
C PRO A 79 -15.64 37.32 5.87
N VAL A 80 -14.47 36.93 5.37
CA VAL A 80 -13.35 37.83 5.07
C VAL A 80 -12.99 37.70 3.60
N SER A 81 -13.11 38.81 2.86
CA SER A 81 -12.68 38.85 1.46
C SER A 81 -11.16 39.04 1.37
N PRO A 82 -10.48 38.54 0.33
CA PRO A 82 -9.05 38.80 0.14
C PRO A 82 -8.68 40.29 0.08
N GLN A 83 -9.63 41.16 -0.28
CA GLN A 83 -9.43 42.61 -0.32
C GLN A 83 -9.31 43.22 1.08
N ALA A 84 -9.91 42.61 2.10
CA ALA A 84 -9.79 43.06 3.49
C ALA A 84 -8.33 43.04 4.00
N PHE A 85 -7.50 42.15 3.48
CA PHE A 85 -6.07 42.09 3.82
C PHE A 85 -5.26 43.28 3.29
N LYS A 86 -5.82 44.06 2.34
CA LYS A 86 -5.21 45.30 1.83
C LYS A 86 -5.67 46.54 2.61
N ASP A 87 -6.63 46.39 3.53
CA ASP A 87 -7.07 47.51 4.36
C ASP A 87 -5.95 47.93 5.33
N PRO A 88 -5.58 49.22 5.40
CA PRO A 88 -4.55 49.70 6.33
C PRO A 88 -4.83 49.35 7.80
N ARG A 89 -6.10 49.22 8.20
CA ARG A 89 -6.49 48.81 9.56
C ARG A 89 -6.15 47.36 9.83
N PHE A 90 -6.14 46.49 8.82
CA PHE A 90 -5.69 45.10 8.97
C PHE A 90 -4.20 45.05 9.27
N GLN A 91 -3.39 45.84 8.57
CA GLN A 91 -1.97 45.97 8.88
C GLN A 91 -1.74 46.53 10.29
N LEU A 92 -2.52 47.56 10.67
CA LEU A 92 -2.47 48.10 12.03
C LEU A 92 -2.80 47.03 13.09
N LEU A 93 -3.74 46.12 12.82
CA LEU A 93 -4.05 45.01 13.73
C LEU A 93 -2.86 44.07 13.91
N LEU A 94 -2.12 43.77 12.82
CA LEU A 94 -0.88 42.99 12.88
C LEU A 94 0.24 43.73 13.61
N ASP A 95 0.34 45.05 13.47
CA ASP A 95 1.32 45.87 14.18
C ASP A 95 1.01 45.93 15.69
N ARG A 96 -0.27 46.00 16.05
CA ARG A 96 -0.74 45.86 17.44
C ARG A 96 -0.45 44.46 17.98
N PHE A 97 -0.69 43.42 17.19
CA PHE A 97 -0.34 42.05 17.55
C PHE A 97 1.16 41.91 17.82
N LYS A 98 2.01 42.45 16.94
CA LYS A 98 3.46 42.49 17.10
C LYS A 98 3.89 43.19 18.37
N SER A 99 3.46 44.44 18.55
CA SER A 99 3.91 45.31 19.67
C SER A 99 3.46 44.79 21.03
N ARG A 100 2.33 44.07 21.10
CA ARG A 100 1.81 43.50 22.35
C ARG A 100 2.19 42.03 22.57
N MET A 101 2.93 41.40 21.65
CA MET A 101 3.31 39.98 21.72
C MET A 101 3.86 39.51 23.09
N PRO A 102 4.72 40.28 23.81
CA PRO A 102 5.23 39.86 25.12
C PRO A 102 4.15 39.58 26.17
N PHE A 103 2.95 40.14 26.01
CA PHE A 103 1.81 39.98 26.92
C PHE A 103 0.85 38.86 26.50
N PHE A 104 1.08 38.18 25.37
CA PHE A 104 0.25 37.06 24.92
C PHE A 104 0.61 35.77 25.67
N GLY A 105 -0.41 35.02 26.10
CA GLY A 105 -0.28 33.65 26.61
C GLY A 105 -0.58 32.58 25.58
N SER A 106 -0.36 31.32 25.96
CA SER A 106 -0.51 30.17 25.06
C SER A 106 -1.86 30.16 24.35
N ARG A 107 -2.95 30.38 25.11
CA ARG A 107 -4.30 30.49 24.57
C ARG A 107 -4.48 31.66 23.60
N GLN A 108 -3.95 32.84 23.92
CA GLN A 108 -4.06 34.01 23.03
C GLN A 108 -3.26 33.80 21.74
N ILE A 109 -2.05 33.22 21.83
CA ILE A 109 -1.23 32.88 20.66
C ILE A 109 -1.99 31.90 19.76
N ALA A 110 -2.49 30.80 20.34
CA ALA A 110 -3.21 29.76 19.61
C ALA A 110 -4.48 30.31 18.93
N ASN A 111 -5.29 31.10 19.64
CA ASN A 111 -6.51 31.70 19.08
C ASN A 111 -6.20 32.72 17.97
N SER A 112 -5.19 33.56 18.16
CA SER A 112 -4.77 34.54 17.15
C SER A 112 -4.33 33.86 15.86
N LEU A 113 -3.47 32.84 15.97
CA LEU A 113 -3.01 32.07 14.82
C LEU A 113 -4.15 31.27 14.19
N HIS A 114 -5.00 30.62 14.99
CA HIS A 114 -6.17 29.92 14.48
C HIS A 114 -7.08 30.84 13.66
N GLY A 115 -7.36 32.06 14.15
CA GLY A 115 -8.14 33.05 13.41
C GLY A 115 -7.52 33.44 12.07
N LEU A 116 -6.21 33.70 12.05
CA LEU A 116 -5.45 34.00 10.83
C LEU A 116 -5.39 32.80 9.86
N GLY A 117 -5.28 31.59 10.39
CA GLY A 117 -5.30 30.34 9.61
C GLY A 117 -6.68 30.01 9.03
N ALA A 118 -7.75 30.33 9.75
CA ALA A 118 -9.13 30.17 9.26
C ALA A 118 -9.37 31.04 8.02
N VAL A 119 -8.90 32.29 8.03
CA VAL A 119 -8.96 33.18 6.86
C VAL A 119 -7.83 32.94 5.84
N ASN A 120 -6.99 31.91 6.04
CA ASN A 120 -5.87 31.55 5.16
C ASN A 120 -4.92 32.71 4.86
N TYR A 121 -4.59 33.53 5.87
CA TYR A 121 -3.68 34.66 5.70
C TYR A 121 -2.23 34.20 5.49
N ARG A 122 -1.66 34.49 4.32
CA ARG A 122 -0.27 34.13 3.95
C ARG A 122 0.66 35.33 3.78
N GLY A 123 0.22 36.50 4.24
CA GLY A 123 0.98 37.74 4.12
C GLY A 123 2.08 37.90 5.18
N PRO A 124 2.79 39.05 5.17
CA PRO A 124 3.79 39.36 6.18
C PRO A 124 3.13 39.54 7.56
N GLY A 125 3.77 39.06 8.62
CA GLY A 125 3.28 39.21 9.98
C GLY A 125 4.42 39.10 11.00
N PRO A 126 4.12 39.22 12.31
CA PRO A 126 5.11 39.16 13.36
C PRO A 126 5.54 37.71 13.69
N TRP A 127 5.84 36.91 12.68
CA TRP A 127 6.07 35.48 12.80
C TRP A 127 7.29 35.14 13.66
N MET A 128 8.34 35.96 13.58
CA MET A 128 9.52 35.84 14.44
C MET A 128 9.18 36.11 15.91
N GLU A 129 8.43 37.18 16.19
CA GLU A 129 8.01 37.51 17.56
C GLU A 129 7.06 36.46 18.13
N VAL A 130 6.11 35.98 17.31
CA VAL A 130 5.21 34.85 17.66
C VAL A 130 6.03 33.60 17.95
N SER A 131 7.02 33.28 17.13
CA SER A 131 7.89 32.12 17.28
C SER A 131 8.68 32.17 18.59
N VAL A 132 9.28 33.32 18.91
CA VAL A 132 10.01 33.53 20.18
C VAL A 132 9.10 33.40 21.38
N GLN A 133 7.91 34.02 21.34
CA GLN A 133 6.97 33.97 22.46
C GLN A 133 6.37 32.58 22.66
N THR A 134 6.08 31.86 21.56
CA THR A 134 5.62 30.46 21.59
C THR A 134 6.66 29.57 22.26
N GLN A 135 7.94 29.72 21.89
CA GLN A 135 9.02 28.97 22.52
C GLN A 135 9.16 29.26 24.02
N ARG A 136 9.08 30.54 24.41
CA ARG A 136 9.18 30.95 25.83
C ARG A 136 8.06 30.36 26.69
N ARG A 137 6.84 30.28 26.14
CA ARG A 137 5.63 29.85 26.86
C ARG A 137 5.20 28.43 26.50
N ILE A 138 6.05 27.65 25.82
CA ILE A 138 5.68 26.32 25.30
C ILE A 138 5.16 25.38 26.39
N HIS A 139 5.68 25.52 27.61
CA HIS A 139 5.28 24.74 28.78
C HIS A 139 3.82 24.99 29.22
N GLU A 140 3.23 26.13 28.83
CA GLU A 140 1.84 26.50 29.09
C GLU A 140 0.87 26.10 27.96
N PHE A 141 1.38 25.54 26.86
CA PHE A 141 0.52 25.05 25.79
C PHE A 141 -0.16 23.76 26.23
N GLU A 142 -1.47 23.71 26.04
CA GLU A 142 -2.27 22.50 26.21
C GLU A 142 -2.37 21.80 24.86
N PRO A 143 -2.75 20.50 24.80
CA PRO A 143 -2.89 19.77 23.53
C PRO A 143 -3.64 20.54 22.44
N GLN A 144 -4.79 21.12 22.80
CA GLN A 144 -5.60 21.93 21.88
C GLN A 144 -4.88 23.19 21.40
N HIS A 145 -4.06 23.83 22.25
CA HIS A 145 -3.27 25.00 21.84
C HIS A 145 -2.20 24.59 20.81
N VAL A 146 -1.53 23.45 21.02
CA VAL A 146 -0.53 22.92 20.10
C VAL A 146 -1.15 22.56 18.75
N SER A 147 -2.25 21.80 18.76
CA SER A 147 -2.94 21.35 17.55
C SER A 147 -3.49 22.54 16.74
N ASN A 148 -4.15 23.50 17.38
CA ASN A 148 -4.65 24.71 16.71
C ASN A 148 -3.54 25.57 16.11
N THR A 149 -2.41 25.73 16.82
CA THR A 149 -1.27 26.49 16.31
C THR A 149 -0.63 25.78 15.10
N LEU A 150 -0.42 24.46 15.15
CA LEU A 150 0.10 23.70 14.03
C LEU A 150 -0.86 23.71 12.83
N TRP A 151 -2.16 23.57 13.07
CA TRP A 151 -3.19 23.70 12.05
C TRP A 151 -3.15 25.06 11.34
N ALA A 152 -3.04 26.14 12.12
CA ALA A 152 -2.92 27.48 11.57
C ALA A 152 -1.64 27.64 10.73
N CYS A 153 -0.51 27.13 11.22
CA CYS A 153 0.74 27.15 10.46
C CYS A 153 0.58 26.43 9.12
N ALA A 154 -0.03 25.24 9.11
CA ALA A 154 -0.30 24.47 7.91
C ALA A 154 -1.21 25.20 6.91
N ARG A 155 -2.34 25.76 7.39
CA ARG A 155 -3.26 26.56 6.57
C ARG A 155 -2.54 27.75 5.91
N MET A 156 -1.81 28.51 6.71
CA MET A 156 -1.08 29.71 6.31
C MET A 156 0.20 29.40 5.52
N GLN A 157 0.62 28.13 5.43
CA GLN A 157 1.93 27.72 4.91
C GLN A 157 3.10 28.42 5.65
N LEU A 158 2.89 28.70 6.95
CA LEU A 158 3.86 29.35 7.81
C LEU A 158 4.87 28.32 8.32
N GLN A 159 6.11 28.45 7.89
CA GLN A 159 7.21 27.55 8.27
C GLN A 159 8.27 28.29 9.09
N GLU A 160 7.97 28.60 10.35
CA GLU A 160 8.95 29.13 11.31
C GLU A 160 9.67 27.96 12.02
N PRO A 161 10.92 27.63 11.66
CA PRO A 161 11.52 26.33 12.04
C PRO A 161 11.60 26.10 13.54
N LEU A 162 11.92 27.14 14.32
CA LEU A 162 12.05 27.05 15.78
C LEU A 162 10.68 26.90 16.47
N MET A 163 9.65 27.54 15.93
CA MET A 163 8.28 27.41 16.46
C MET A 163 7.74 26.01 16.20
N ILE A 164 7.86 25.52 14.95
CA ILE A 164 7.43 24.17 14.59
C ILE A 164 8.16 23.14 15.44
N ARG A 165 9.49 23.24 15.58
CA ARG A 165 10.26 22.32 16.44
C ARG A 165 9.80 22.32 17.90
N ALA A 166 9.51 23.49 18.48
CA ALA A 166 9.03 23.58 19.86
C ALA A 166 7.63 22.97 20.04
N LEU A 167 6.71 23.24 19.10
CA LEU A 167 5.37 22.66 19.08
C LEU A 167 5.42 21.15 18.89
N THR A 168 6.27 20.65 17.99
CA THR A 168 6.46 19.21 17.76
C THR A 168 7.00 18.52 19.00
N ALA A 169 8.03 19.08 19.66
CA ALA A 169 8.57 18.53 20.89
C ALA A 169 7.49 18.47 21.99
N ARG A 170 6.70 19.53 22.15
CA ARG A 170 5.58 19.56 23.11
C ARG A 170 4.48 18.56 22.75
N ALA A 171 4.14 18.41 21.47
CA ALA A 171 3.14 17.45 21.02
C ALA A 171 3.56 16.01 21.34
N ILE A 172 4.84 15.69 21.17
CA ILE A 172 5.40 14.36 21.49
C ILE A 172 5.36 14.11 23.00
N GLU A 173 5.76 15.10 23.82
CA GLU A 173 5.75 15.01 25.28
C GLU A 173 4.33 14.76 25.83
N ASP A 174 3.35 15.52 25.34
CA ASP A 174 1.98 15.49 25.84
C ASP A 174 1.08 14.47 25.13
N ILE A 175 1.60 13.61 24.25
CA ILE A 175 0.76 12.85 23.31
C ILE A 175 -0.31 11.96 23.99
N GLN A 176 -0.05 11.47 25.20
CA GLN A 176 -1.02 10.68 25.98
C GLN A 176 -2.21 11.50 26.49
N ARG A 177 -2.09 12.83 26.50
CA ARG A 177 -3.15 13.80 26.88
C ARG A 177 -3.90 14.32 25.66
N PHE A 178 -3.44 14.05 24.44
CA PHE A 178 -4.10 14.50 23.23
C PHE A 178 -5.39 13.72 23.03
N CYS A 179 -6.46 14.43 22.64
CA CYS A 179 -7.63 13.74 22.15
C CYS A 179 -7.39 13.27 20.70
N PRO A 180 -8.15 12.28 20.21
CA PRO A 180 -8.25 11.88 18.81
C PRO A 180 -8.14 13.01 17.77
N LEU A 181 -8.89 14.09 17.97
CA LEU A 181 -8.92 15.25 17.08
C LEU A 181 -7.54 15.94 17.02
N ASP A 182 -6.87 16.13 18.16
CA ASP A 182 -5.58 16.81 18.21
C ASP A 182 -4.50 16.02 17.46
N ILE A 183 -4.49 14.68 17.60
CA ILE A 183 -3.53 13.80 16.91
C ILE A 183 -3.75 13.83 15.40
N SER A 184 -5.01 13.78 14.98
CA SER A 184 -5.39 13.91 13.57
C SER A 184 -4.94 15.26 12.99
N ILE A 185 -5.24 16.36 13.68
CA ILE A 185 -4.88 17.72 13.24
C ILE A 185 -3.37 17.89 13.15
N CYS A 186 -2.60 17.47 14.16
CA CYS A 186 -1.14 17.59 14.14
C CYS A 186 -0.54 16.77 12.99
N THR A 187 -1.02 15.54 12.78
CA THR A 187 -0.55 14.67 11.69
C THR A 187 -0.86 15.28 10.33
N TRP A 188 -2.07 15.81 10.14
CA TRP A 188 -2.46 16.53 8.93
C TRP A 188 -1.63 17.81 8.72
N ALA A 189 -1.35 18.57 9.79
CA ALA A 189 -0.57 19.79 9.72
C ALA A 189 0.88 19.51 9.31
N PHE A 190 1.51 18.49 9.88
CA PHE A 190 2.85 18.05 9.49
C PHE A 190 2.91 17.59 8.04
N ALA A 191 1.94 16.82 7.58
CA ALA A 191 1.81 16.43 6.19
C ALA A 191 1.68 17.64 5.25
N THR A 192 0.80 18.57 5.58
CA THR A 192 0.54 19.80 4.79
C THR A 192 1.78 20.72 4.73
N LEU A 193 2.56 20.79 5.81
CA LEU A 193 3.82 21.54 5.87
C LEU A 193 5.01 20.79 5.25
N LYS A 194 4.82 19.55 4.79
CA LYS A 194 5.89 18.64 4.35
C LYS A 194 6.96 18.44 5.43
N HIS A 195 6.58 18.54 6.70
CA HIS A 195 7.46 18.36 7.85
C HIS A 195 7.41 16.90 8.33
N ARG A 196 8.37 16.09 7.87
CA ARG A 196 8.47 14.69 8.28
C ARG A 196 9.28 14.57 9.57
N GLU A 197 8.59 14.32 10.69
CA GLU A 197 9.20 14.06 11.99
C GLU A 197 9.03 12.57 12.41
N PRO A 198 10.08 11.74 12.35
CA PRO A 198 10.01 10.34 12.73
C PRO A 198 9.58 10.09 14.18
N GLU A 199 9.97 10.95 15.14
CA GLU A 199 9.59 10.76 16.54
C GLU A 199 8.09 11.01 16.77
N TRP A 200 7.49 11.97 16.07
CA TRP A 200 6.04 12.18 16.10
C TRP A 200 5.31 10.92 15.62
N LEU A 201 5.73 10.34 14.50
CA LEU A 201 5.11 9.13 13.95
C LEU A 201 5.22 7.93 14.91
N ARG A 202 6.38 7.78 15.59
CA ARG A 202 6.53 6.78 16.67
C ARG A 202 5.62 7.06 17.86
N ALA A 203 5.50 8.32 18.26
CA ALA A 203 4.64 8.73 19.36
C ALA A 203 3.17 8.42 19.04
N VAL A 204 2.70 8.73 17.83
CA VAL A 204 1.33 8.44 17.37
C VAL A 204 0.97 6.95 17.53
N VAL A 205 1.89 6.04 17.19
CA VAL A 205 1.69 4.61 17.40
C VAL A 205 1.59 4.24 18.89
N ARG A 206 2.30 4.96 19.77
CA ARG A 206 2.28 4.75 21.23
C ARG A 206 1.08 5.38 21.94
N ALA A 207 0.38 6.31 21.29
CA ALA A 207 -0.72 7.06 21.90
C ALA A 207 -1.94 6.19 22.26
N ARG A 208 -2.00 4.93 21.79
CA ARG A 208 -3.10 3.96 22.05
C ARG A 208 -4.49 4.58 21.83
N CYS A 209 -4.64 5.36 20.76
CA CYS A 209 -5.87 6.07 20.44
C CYS A 209 -7.07 5.11 20.31
N GLU A 210 -8.19 5.48 20.92
CA GLU A 210 -9.47 4.85 20.63
C GLU A 210 -10.05 5.48 19.35
N PHE A 211 -9.93 4.78 18.22
CA PHE A 211 -10.41 5.28 16.93
C PHE A 211 -11.94 5.43 16.87
N ALA A 212 -12.67 4.80 17.80
CA ALA A 212 -14.10 4.98 17.95
C ALA A 212 -14.51 6.45 18.19
N ASP A 213 -13.62 7.27 18.75
CA ASP A 213 -13.86 8.69 19.02
C ASP A 213 -13.51 9.61 17.83
N PHE A 214 -12.91 9.08 16.76
CA PHE A 214 -12.63 9.87 15.57
C PHE A 214 -13.94 10.17 14.82
N SER A 215 -14.12 11.41 14.39
CA SER A 215 -15.10 11.74 13.35
C SER A 215 -14.62 11.22 11.99
N PRO A 216 -15.52 11.02 11.00
CA PRO A 216 -15.15 10.73 9.60
C PRO A 216 -14.03 11.61 9.06
N GLN A 217 -14.16 12.93 9.27
CA GLN A 217 -13.15 13.92 8.90
C GLN A 217 -11.79 13.63 9.53
N ASN A 218 -11.75 13.31 10.83
CA ASN A 218 -10.51 13.02 11.54
C ASN A 218 -9.88 11.71 11.04
N MET A 219 -10.68 10.69 10.76
CA MET A 219 -10.18 9.42 10.20
C MET A 219 -9.52 9.65 8.84
N SER A 220 -10.23 10.36 7.94
CA SER A 220 -9.73 10.73 6.62
C SER A 220 -8.44 11.54 6.71
N ASN A 221 -8.43 12.63 7.49
CA ASN A 221 -7.27 13.51 7.62
C ASN A 221 -6.06 12.81 8.24
N PHE A 222 -6.31 11.95 9.23
CA PHE A 222 -5.26 11.18 9.88
C PHE A 222 -4.60 10.20 8.90
N VAL A 223 -5.38 9.36 8.22
CA VAL A 223 -4.84 8.38 7.27
C VAL A 223 -4.18 9.05 6.07
N TRP A 224 -4.76 10.14 5.56
CA TRP A 224 -4.15 10.99 4.52
C TRP A 224 -2.84 11.63 4.98
N GLY A 225 -2.78 12.10 6.23
CA GLY A 225 -1.57 12.68 6.80
C GLY A 225 -0.44 11.67 6.93
N LEU A 226 -0.75 10.45 7.39
CA LEU A 226 0.22 9.35 7.47
C LEU A 226 0.78 8.98 6.09
N SER A 227 -0.09 8.83 5.08
CA SER A 227 0.33 8.47 3.73
C SER A 227 1.20 9.55 3.08
N THR A 228 0.83 10.82 3.25
CA THR A 228 1.58 11.97 2.72
C THR A 228 2.96 12.12 3.39
N LEU A 229 3.07 11.74 4.66
CA LEU A 229 4.36 11.66 5.37
C LEU A 229 5.19 10.42 5.02
N GLY A 230 4.67 9.54 4.14
CA GLY A 230 5.31 8.29 3.76
C GLY A 230 5.45 7.34 4.94
N PHE A 231 4.47 7.31 5.84
CA PHE A 231 4.43 6.44 7.00
C PHE A 231 3.30 5.43 6.90
N ARG A 232 3.67 4.15 6.81
CA ARG A 232 2.75 3.02 6.72
C ARG A 232 2.85 2.19 8.01
N HIS A 233 1.72 2.00 8.67
CA HIS A 233 1.59 1.09 9.82
C HIS A 233 0.26 0.31 9.72
N ASP A 234 0.31 -0.83 9.05
CA ASP A 234 -0.85 -1.61 8.59
C ASP A 234 -1.88 -1.83 9.70
N ASN A 235 -1.48 -2.35 10.87
CA ASN A 235 -2.40 -2.60 11.98
C ASN A 235 -3.17 -1.36 12.45
N MET A 236 -2.54 -0.19 12.39
CA MET A 236 -3.16 1.06 12.83
C MET A 236 -4.14 1.54 11.77
N VAL A 237 -3.72 1.57 10.50
CA VAL A 237 -4.56 2.01 9.39
C VAL A 237 -5.76 1.08 9.21
N LEU A 238 -5.60 -0.24 9.32
CA LEU A 238 -6.68 -1.21 9.27
C LEU A 238 -7.65 -1.07 10.47
N ALA A 239 -7.15 -0.70 11.66
CA ALA A 239 -8.01 -0.40 12.80
C ALA A 239 -8.87 0.85 12.55
N VAL A 240 -8.28 1.91 12.00
CA VAL A 240 -9.04 3.10 11.58
C VAL A 240 -10.05 2.74 10.48
N GLY A 241 -9.65 1.91 9.50
CA GLY A 241 -10.52 1.44 8.41
C GLY A 241 -11.75 0.67 8.89
N ARG A 242 -11.60 -0.16 9.93
CA ARG A 242 -12.75 -0.86 10.56
C ARG A 242 -13.72 0.11 11.21
N GLU A 243 -13.24 1.09 11.96
CA GLU A 243 -14.12 2.10 12.56
C GLU A 243 -14.75 3.02 11.50
N ALA A 244 -13.99 3.40 10.47
CA ALA A 244 -14.48 4.16 9.33
C ALA A 244 -15.61 3.42 8.60
N SER A 245 -15.46 2.11 8.39
CA SER A 245 -16.49 1.26 7.78
C SER A 245 -17.80 1.25 8.58
N ARG A 246 -17.75 1.34 9.92
CA ARG A 246 -18.96 1.43 10.76
C ARG A 246 -19.66 2.78 10.66
N LYS A 247 -18.89 3.85 10.40
CA LYS A 247 -19.38 5.23 10.30
C LYS A 247 -19.53 5.70 8.84
N ILE A 248 -19.47 4.78 7.87
CA ILE A 248 -19.29 5.11 6.45
C ILE A 248 -20.38 6.06 5.91
N GLN A 249 -21.60 5.97 6.44
CA GLN A 249 -22.73 6.81 6.04
C GLN A 249 -22.56 8.29 6.42
N ASP A 250 -21.73 8.58 7.43
CA ASP A 250 -21.44 9.93 7.89
C ASP A 250 -20.31 10.61 7.09
N PHE A 251 -19.62 9.86 6.23
CA PHE A 251 -18.54 10.40 5.41
C PHE A 251 -19.11 11.24 4.26
N ILE A 252 -18.45 12.37 3.99
CA ILE A 252 -18.67 13.13 2.76
C ILE A 252 -17.76 12.62 1.62
N PRO A 253 -18.02 12.95 0.35
CA PRO A 253 -17.26 12.43 -0.80
C PRO A 253 -15.75 12.68 -0.70
N GLN A 254 -15.37 13.87 -0.22
CA GLN A 254 -13.98 14.25 -0.02
C GLN A 254 -13.26 13.36 1.00
N GLU A 255 -13.96 12.91 2.03
CA GLU A 255 -13.36 12.06 3.07
C GLU A 255 -13.20 10.62 2.58
N LEU A 256 -14.19 10.09 1.86
CA LEU A 256 -14.11 8.77 1.20
C LEU A 256 -12.95 8.73 0.20
N SER A 257 -12.81 9.78 -0.61
CA SER A 257 -11.79 9.87 -1.64
C SER A 257 -10.39 10.04 -1.05
N ASN A 258 -10.21 10.89 -0.02
CA ASN A 258 -8.94 11.03 0.69
C ASN A 258 -8.52 9.73 1.37
N PHE A 259 -9.45 9.01 2.00
CA PHE A 259 -9.15 7.72 2.62
C PHE A 259 -8.71 6.69 1.56
N SER A 260 -9.45 6.57 0.45
CA SER A 260 -9.10 5.70 -0.67
C SER A 260 -7.72 6.02 -1.23
N TRP A 261 -7.46 7.30 -1.51
CA TRP A 261 -6.18 7.79 -2.02
C TRP A 261 -5.03 7.48 -1.05
N ALA A 262 -5.26 7.61 0.25
CA ALA A 262 -4.24 7.33 1.25
C ALA A 262 -3.90 5.84 1.34
N LEU A 263 -4.90 4.95 1.26
CA LEU A 263 -4.67 3.50 1.15
C LEU A 263 -3.83 3.16 -0.09
N ALA A 264 -4.17 3.73 -1.24
CA ALA A 264 -3.44 3.53 -2.49
C ALA A 264 -1.99 4.04 -2.43
N THR A 265 -1.78 5.22 -1.85
CA THR A 265 -0.45 5.83 -1.68
C THR A 265 0.46 5.01 -0.77
N MET A 266 -0.12 4.32 0.22
CA MET A 266 0.61 3.40 1.08
C MET A 266 0.74 1.99 0.50
N ASP A 267 0.16 1.71 -0.67
CA ASP A 267 0.03 0.35 -1.23
C ASP A 267 -0.59 -0.64 -0.22
N LEU A 268 -1.63 -0.20 0.50
CA LEU A 268 -2.33 -1.00 1.50
C LEU A 268 -3.74 -1.34 1.02
N CYS A 269 -3.96 -2.62 0.71
CA CYS A 269 -5.26 -3.11 0.24
C CYS A 269 -6.17 -3.52 1.40
N ASP A 270 -6.89 -2.56 1.99
CA ASP A 270 -7.96 -2.85 2.95
C ASP A 270 -9.26 -3.21 2.21
N ASN A 271 -9.41 -4.49 1.87
CA ASN A 271 -10.58 -4.98 1.12
C ASN A 271 -11.92 -4.70 1.82
N LEU A 272 -11.95 -4.64 3.16
CA LEU A 272 -13.18 -4.35 3.90
C LEU A 272 -13.58 -2.89 3.75
N MET A 273 -12.63 -1.97 3.97
CA MET A 273 -12.89 -0.54 3.82
C MET A 273 -13.21 -0.17 2.36
N LEU A 274 -12.48 -0.73 1.38
CA LEU A 274 -12.76 -0.50 -0.03
C LEU A 274 -14.18 -1.00 -0.39
N ARG A 275 -14.55 -2.22 0.00
CA ARG A 275 -15.92 -2.70 -0.23
C ARG A 275 -16.98 -1.79 0.42
N ALA A 276 -16.75 -1.33 1.64
CA ALA A 276 -17.68 -0.41 2.33
C ALA A 276 -17.84 0.92 1.56
N ILE A 277 -16.76 1.47 1.01
CA ILE A 277 -16.79 2.68 0.15
C ILE A 277 -17.59 2.41 -1.14
N ALA A 278 -17.38 1.25 -1.77
CA ALA A 278 -18.10 0.90 -3.00
C ALA A 278 -19.61 0.75 -2.75
N GLU A 279 -19.98 0.06 -1.66
CA GLU A 279 -21.37 -0.11 -1.23
C GLU A 279 -22.02 1.23 -0.81
N GLU A 280 -21.25 2.14 -0.20
CA GLU A 280 -21.69 3.50 0.11
C GLU A 280 -22.01 4.31 -1.14
N ALA A 281 -21.12 4.30 -2.14
CA ALA A 281 -21.35 4.98 -3.40
C ALA A 281 -22.60 4.43 -4.12
N ASP A 282 -22.81 3.11 -4.11
CA ASP A 282 -24.02 2.55 -4.73
C ASP A 282 -25.29 2.90 -3.96
N ARG A 283 -25.26 2.85 -2.62
CA ARG A 283 -26.40 3.23 -1.77
C ARG A 283 -26.79 4.71 -1.92
N ARG A 284 -25.83 5.61 -2.12
CA ARG A 284 -26.07 7.04 -2.40
C ARG A 284 -26.77 7.25 -3.76
N GLY A 285 -26.67 6.27 -4.67
CA GLY A 285 -27.40 6.25 -5.93
C GLY A 285 -27.14 7.50 -6.78
N GLU A 286 -28.20 8.26 -7.08
CA GLU A 286 -28.11 9.48 -7.89
C GLU A 286 -27.45 10.66 -7.16
N GLU A 287 -27.35 10.64 -5.82
CA GLU A 287 -26.67 11.68 -5.04
C GLU A 287 -25.19 11.82 -5.44
N VAL A 288 -24.58 10.71 -5.87
CA VAL A 288 -23.20 10.67 -6.38
C VAL A 288 -22.99 11.64 -7.55
N ASN A 289 -24.04 11.94 -8.33
CA ASN A 289 -23.97 12.90 -9.44
C ASN A 289 -23.68 14.33 -8.99
N SER A 290 -23.87 14.65 -7.71
CA SER A 290 -23.52 15.97 -7.13
C SER A 290 -22.16 16.00 -6.43
N TRP A 291 -21.45 14.87 -6.35
CA TRP A 291 -20.13 14.82 -5.73
C TRP A 291 -19.11 15.60 -6.57
N ASP A 292 -18.10 16.14 -5.91
CA ASP A 292 -17.08 16.93 -6.60
C ASP A 292 -16.22 16.04 -7.54
N PRO A 293 -15.82 16.56 -8.71
CA PRO A 293 -15.00 15.84 -9.68
C PRO A 293 -13.69 15.25 -9.13
N GLN A 294 -13.08 15.93 -8.17
CA GLN A 294 -11.81 15.50 -7.57
C GLN A 294 -12.01 14.24 -6.73
N SER A 295 -13.07 14.17 -5.93
CA SER A 295 -13.43 12.98 -5.15
C SER A 295 -13.71 11.78 -6.04
N LEU A 296 -14.51 11.95 -7.10
CA LEU A 296 -14.81 10.89 -8.07
C LEU A 296 -13.53 10.34 -8.72
N SER A 297 -12.65 11.25 -9.16
CA SER A 297 -11.40 10.89 -9.83
C SER A 297 -10.40 10.21 -8.90
N ASN A 298 -10.25 10.72 -7.67
CA ASN A 298 -9.34 10.15 -6.68
C ASN A 298 -9.74 8.75 -6.24
N MET A 299 -11.04 8.47 -6.11
CA MET A 299 -11.50 7.11 -5.83
C MET A 299 -11.19 6.16 -6.98
N MET A 300 -11.50 6.53 -8.23
CA MET A 300 -11.15 5.70 -9.39
C MET A 300 -9.64 5.45 -9.47
N TRP A 301 -8.84 6.50 -9.30
CA TRP A 301 -7.38 6.39 -9.25
C TRP A 301 -6.91 5.44 -8.15
N ALA A 302 -7.43 5.60 -6.93
CA ALA A 302 -7.03 4.78 -5.79
C ALA A 302 -7.32 3.29 -6.02
N TYR A 303 -8.51 2.96 -6.52
CA TYR A 303 -8.90 1.59 -6.82
C TYR A 303 -8.01 1.00 -7.92
N ALA A 304 -7.75 1.75 -8.99
CA ALA A 304 -6.88 1.31 -10.07
C ALA A 304 -5.43 1.11 -9.60
N THR A 305 -4.88 2.02 -8.80
CA THR A 305 -3.54 1.92 -8.19
C THR A 305 -3.42 0.71 -7.26
N LEU A 306 -4.48 0.39 -6.52
CA LEU A 306 -4.56 -0.82 -5.70
C LEU A 306 -4.94 -2.06 -6.51
N ALA A 307 -5.01 -1.96 -7.84
CA ALA A 307 -5.38 -3.06 -8.73
C ALA A 307 -6.75 -3.69 -8.38
N VAL A 308 -7.66 -2.92 -7.79
CA VAL A 308 -9.02 -3.34 -7.44
C VAL A 308 -9.96 -2.93 -8.56
N LYS A 309 -10.56 -3.92 -9.21
CA LYS A 309 -11.56 -3.71 -10.25
C LYS A 309 -12.96 -3.94 -9.68
N ASP A 310 -13.67 -2.85 -9.41
CA ASP A 310 -15.08 -2.87 -9.01
C ASP A 310 -15.93 -2.25 -10.12
N ASP A 311 -16.41 -3.08 -11.05
CA ASP A 311 -17.16 -2.63 -12.24
C ASP A 311 -18.41 -1.80 -11.88
N PRO A 312 -19.24 -2.18 -10.88
CA PRO A 312 -20.35 -1.34 -10.41
C PRO A 312 -19.92 0.04 -9.95
N LEU A 313 -18.87 0.15 -9.13
CA LEU A 313 -18.35 1.42 -8.65
C LEU A 313 -17.82 2.27 -9.80
N PHE A 314 -16.96 1.73 -10.66
CA PHE A 314 -16.42 2.45 -11.81
C PHE A 314 -17.53 2.97 -12.72
N ARG A 315 -18.58 2.17 -12.96
CA ARG A 315 -19.76 2.62 -13.70
C ARG A 315 -20.42 3.83 -13.02
N ARG A 316 -20.72 3.74 -11.72
CA ARG A 316 -21.38 4.79 -10.94
C ARG A 316 -20.59 6.10 -10.96
N LEU A 317 -19.28 6.02 -10.70
CA LEU A 317 -18.39 7.18 -10.64
C LEU A 317 -18.22 7.84 -12.01
N LEU A 318 -18.14 7.07 -13.10
CA LEU A 318 -18.07 7.62 -14.46
C LEU A 318 -19.39 8.25 -14.89
N ASP A 319 -20.54 7.63 -14.61
CA ASP A 319 -21.84 8.23 -14.92
C ASP A 319 -22.00 9.58 -14.19
N ALA A 320 -21.61 9.66 -12.91
CA ALA A 320 -21.57 10.91 -12.15
C ALA A 320 -20.57 11.93 -12.72
N SER A 321 -19.37 11.48 -13.12
CA SER A 321 -18.35 12.34 -13.73
C SER A 321 -18.83 12.93 -15.06
N ILE A 322 -19.60 12.17 -15.85
CA ILE A 322 -20.20 12.66 -17.11
C ILE A 322 -21.22 13.77 -16.83
N CYS A 323 -22.05 13.64 -15.78
CA CYS A 323 -23.01 14.68 -15.39
C CYS A 323 -22.32 16.02 -15.04
N ARG A 324 -21.07 15.99 -14.59
CA ARG A 324 -20.28 17.16 -14.18
C ARG A 324 -19.07 17.41 -15.07
N ILE A 325 -19.06 16.92 -16.31
CA ILE A 325 -17.85 16.89 -17.15
C ILE A 325 -17.15 18.24 -17.31
N LEU A 326 -17.88 19.35 -17.29
CA LEU A 326 -17.32 20.70 -17.43
C LEU A 326 -16.57 21.18 -16.17
N ASP A 327 -16.94 20.64 -15.01
CA ASP A 327 -16.35 20.98 -13.71
C ASP A 327 -15.05 20.23 -13.45
N HIS A 328 -14.78 19.13 -14.18
CA HIS A 328 -13.52 18.42 -14.09
C HIS A 328 -12.36 19.30 -14.55
N ASP A 329 -11.31 19.37 -13.74
CA ASP A 329 -10.02 19.91 -14.20
C ASP A 329 -9.27 18.88 -15.07
N THR A 330 -8.12 19.28 -15.60
CA THR A 330 -7.33 18.42 -16.49
C THR A 330 -6.76 17.18 -15.78
N GLN A 331 -6.52 17.28 -14.47
CA GLN A 331 -6.05 16.17 -13.65
C GLN A 331 -7.15 15.13 -13.46
N ASN A 332 -8.38 15.56 -13.17
CA ASN A 332 -9.51 14.66 -12.94
C ASN A 332 -9.84 13.86 -14.21
N LEU A 333 -9.82 14.51 -15.38
CA LEU A 333 -10.04 13.83 -16.67
C LEU A 333 -8.97 12.77 -16.94
N ALA A 334 -7.71 13.12 -16.70
CA ALA A 334 -6.57 12.24 -16.93
C ALA A 334 -6.53 11.06 -15.96
N ASN A 335 -6.68 11.31 -14.65
CA ASN A 335 -6.67 10.28 -13.62
C ASN A 335 -7.81 9.27 -13.81
N SER A 336 -9.02 9.72 -14.13
CA SER A 336 -10.17 8.83 -14.34
C SER A 336 -10.02 7.98 -15.62
N SER A 337 -9.48 8.58 -16.68
CA SER A 337 -9.19 7.87 -17.94
C SER A 337 -8.05 6.86 -17.78
N TRP A 338 -6.99 7.24 -17.05
CA TRP A 338 -5.90 6.33 -16.71
C TRP A 338 -6.40 5.19 -15.83
N ALA A 339 -7.18 5.48 -14.79
CA ALA A 339 -7.69 4.47 -13.86
C ALA A 339 -8.52 3.41 -14.57
N THR A 340 -9.48 3.84 -15.41
CA THR A 340 -10.30 2.94 -16.23
C THR A 340 -9.46 2.10 -17.19
N ALA A 341 -8.44 2.70 -17.82
CA ALA A 341 -7.50 1.99 -18.68
C ALA A 341 -6.67 0.93 -17.94
N MET A 342 -6.23 1.23 -16.72
CA MET A 342 -5.44 0.31 -15.88
C MET A 342 -6.23 -0.94 -15.48
N VAL A 343 -7.49 -0.78 -15.09
CA VAL A 343 -8.35 -1.94 -14.72
C VAL A 343 -9.07 -2.56 -15.92
N GLY A 344 -8.84 -2.03 -17.13
CA GLY A 344 -9.50 -2.49 -18.35
C GLY A 344 -11.02 -2.30 -18.34
N PHE A 345 -11.51 -1.24 -17.69
CA PHE A 345 -12.93 -0.86 -17.68
C PHE A 345 -13.23 0.11 -18.82
N ARG A 346 -13.75 -0.40 -19.94
CA ARG A 346 -14.02 0.42 -21.12
C ARG A 346 -15.42 1.05 -21.05
N CYS A 347 -15.48 2.39 -21.16
CA CYS A 347 -16.73 3.14 -21.26
C CYS A 347 -16.69 4.17 -22.41
N SER A 348 -17.39 3.90 -23.51
CA SER A 348 -17.43 4.81 -24.67
C SER A 348 -18.02 6.18 -24.35
N ARG A 349 -19.02 6.24 -23.46
CA ARG A 349 -19.64 7.50 -23.04
C ARG A 349 -18.64 8.41 -22.33
N TRP A 350 -17.85 7.84 -21.41
CA TRP A 350 -16.77 8.56 -20.75
C TRP A 350 -15.69 9.00 -21.73
N LEU A 351 -15.17 8.10 -22.57
CA LEU A 351 -14.09 8.43 -23.50
C LEU A 351 -14.47 9.57 -24.45
N ASN A 352 -15.73 9.61 -24.92
CA ASN A 352 -16.24 10.72 -25.73
C ASN A 352 -16.32 12.03 -24.93
N ALA A 353 -16.88 12.00 -23.72
CA ALA A 353 -17.02 13.18 -22.87
C ALA A 353 -15.64 13.73 -22.44
N ALA A 354 -14.71 12.85 -22.08
CA ALA A 354 -13.34 13.18 -21.72
C ALA A 354 -12.56 13.75 -22.92
N ALA A 355 -12.71 13.20 -24.13
CA ALA A 355 -12.12 13.76 -25.35
C ALA A 355 -12.59 15.20 -25.58
N GLU A 356 -13.90 15.44 -25.51
CA GLU A 356 -14.47 16.77 -25.72
C GLU A 356 -13.96 17.78 -24.69
N ALA A 357 -13.97 17.42 -23.41
CA ALA A 357 -13.52 18.28 -22.33
C ALA A 357 -12.00 18.53 -22.39
N ALA A 358 -11.20 17.51 -22.71
CA ALA A 358 -9.76 17.62 -22.86
C ALA A 358 -9.38 18.53 -24.03
N VAL A 359 -10.07 18.46 -25.17
CA VAL A 359 -9.83 19.38 -26.31
C VAL A 359 -10.10 20.83 -25.92
N ARG A 360 -11.18 21.09 -25.18
CA ARG A 360 -11.51 22.45 -24.72
C ARG A 360 -10.46 23.04 -23.76
N LYS A 361 -9.85 22.18 -22.93
CA LYS A 361 -8.88 22.58 -21.90
C LYS A 361 -7.43 22.21 -22.26
N ILE A 362 -7.14 21.85 -23.51
CA ILE A 362 -5.86 21.20 -23.89
C ILE A 362 -4.62 22.04 -23.53
N ARG A 363 -4.73 23.36 -23.62
CA ARG A 363 -3.66 24.31 -23.28
C ARG A 363 -3.39 24.42 -21.78
N GLU A 364 -4.38 24.10 -20.95
CA GLU A 364 -4.27 24.06 -19.48
C GLU A 364 -3.76 22.70 -18.99
N CYS A 365 -3.74 21.68 -19.86
CA CYS A 365 -3.27 20.35 -19.48
C CYS A 365 -1.77 20.36 -19.20
N GLN A 366 -1.40 19.79 -18.07
CA GLN A 366 -0.02 19.43 -17.79
C GLN A 366 0.41 18.28 -18.71
N THR A 367 1.71 18.19 -18.98
CA THR A 367 2.29 17.19 -19.88
C THR A 367 2.01 15.75 -19.42
N LEU A 368 2.01 15.52 -18.10
CA LEU A 368 1.61 14.24 -17.50
C LEU A 368 0.14 13.88 -17.80
N HIS A 369 -0.78 14.84 -17.71
CA HIS A 369 -2.20 14.61 -17.96
C HIS A 369 -2.46 14.26 -19.43
N LEU A 370 -1.74 14.91 -20.36
CA LEU A 370 -1.78 14.59 -21.78
C LEU A 370 -1.30 13.16 -22.06
N ALA A 371 -0.20 12.74 -21.40
CA ALA A 371 0.31 11.37 -21.52
C ALA A 371 -0.67 10.32 -20.98
N GLN A 372 -1.27 10.57 -19.81
CA GLN A 372 -2.27 9.67 -19.22
C GLN A 372 -3.52 9.51 -20.11
N LEU A 373 -4.00 10.60 -20.70
CA LEU A 373 -5.10 10.56 -21.67
C LEU A 373 -4.68 9.80 -22.93
N ALA A 374 -3.50 10.08 -23.50
CA ALA A 374 -2.98 9.39 -24.68
C ALA A 374 -2.91 7.87 -24.44
N PHE A 375 -2.37 7.46 -23.29
CA PHE A 375 -2.31 6.07 -22.84
C PHE A 375 -3.71 5.44 -22.79
N ALA A 376 -4.68 6.09 -22.16
CA ALA A 376 -6.04 5.55 -22.04
C ALA A 376 -6.71 5.34 -23.40
N PHE A 377 -6.57 6.30 -24.31
CA PHE A 377 -7.13 6.22 -25.67
C PHE A 377 -6.47 5.10 -26.49
N ALA A 378 -5.14 4.97 -26.41
CA ALA A 378 -4.40 3.88 -27.04
C ALA A 378 -4.74 2.51 -26.46
N ARG A 379 -4.96 2.41 -25.13
CA ARG A 379 -5.35 1.17 -24.43
C ARG A 379 -6.69 0.63 -24.92
N PHE A 380 -7.65 1.52 -25.18
CA PHE A 380 -9.02 1.20 -25.62
C PHE A 380 -9.23 1.30 -27.13
N CYS A 381 -8.16 1.49 -27.90
CA CYS A 381 -8.18 1.55 -29.36
C CYS A 381 -9.19 2.58 -29.89
N THR A 382 -9.28 3.75 -29.26
CA THR A 382 -10.12 4.86 -29.72
C THR A 382 -9.30 6.12 -29.95
N THR A 383 -9.65 6.86 -30.99
CA THR A 383 -8.96 8.09 -31.41
C THR A 383 -9.57 9.36 -30.81
N GLY A 384 -10.78 9.26 -30.24
CA GLY A 384 -11.59 10.45 -29.93
C GLY A 384 -11.97 11.24 -31.19
N GLU A 385 -12.03 10.57 -32.34
CA GLU A 385 -12.27 11.14 -33.68
C GLU A 385 -13.40 12.17 -33.72
N ARG A 386 -14.51 11.91 -33.03
CA ARG A 386 -15.67 12.83 -32.96
C ARG A 386 -15.29 14.26 -32.57
N PHE A 387 -14.26 14.42 -31.74
CA PHE A 387 -13.81 15.71 -31.22
C PHE A 387 -12.39 16.07 -31.66
N GLY A 388 -11.74 15.24 -32.49
CA GLY A 388 -10.38 15.49 -32.97
C GLY A 388 -9.31 15.44 -31.88
N PHE A 389 -9.51 14.66 -30.81
CA PHE A 389 -8.62 14.68 -29.63
C PHE A 389 -7.15 14.37 -29.97
N LEU A 390 -6.85 13.25 -30.65
CA LEU A 390 -5.45 12.90 -30.96
C LEU A 390 -4.74 13.89 -31.90
N PRO A 391 -5.38 14.42 -32.98
CA PRO A 391 -4.81 15.52 -33.74
C PRO A 391 -4.48 16.76 -32.90
N THR A 392 -5.38 17.18 -32.00
CA THR A 392 -5.13 18.31 -31.09
C THR A 392 -4.02 18.00 -30.09
N LEU A 393 -3.96 16.77 -29.57
CA LEU A 393 -2.87 16.30 -28.71
C LEU A 393 -1.52 16.37 -29.42
N LEU A 394 -1.44 15.94 -30.68
CA LEU A 394 -0.23 16.04 -31.49
C LEU A 394 0.22 17.49 -31.64
N GLU A 395 -0.70 18.40 -31.99
CA GLU A 395 -0.39 19.82 -32.15
C GLU A 395 0.11 20.44 -30.83
N GLU A 396 -0.56 20.16 -29.72
CA GLU A 396 -0.16 20.63 -28.39
C GLU A 396 1.22 20.09 -27.99
N THR A 397 1.46 18.81 -28.24
CA THR A 397 2.73 18.15 -27.92
C THR A 397 3.87 18.75 -28.76
N LEU A 398 3.66 18.97 -30.06
CA LEU A 398 4.64 19.62 -30.94
C LEU A 398 4.98 21.05 -30.49
N ARG A 399 4.01 21.77 -29.93
CA ARG A 399 4.22 23.15 -29.43
C ARG A 399 5.09 23.19 -28.18
N ARG A 400 4.98 22.17 -27.32
CA ARG A 400 5.56 22.15 -25.97
C ARG A 400 6.52 20.99 -25.76
N VAL A 401 7.15 20.48 -26.83
CA VAL A 401 7.98 19.27 -26.79
C VAL A 401 8.99 19.31 -25.64
N GLU A 402 9.67 20.44 -25.41
CA GLU A 402 10.69 20.57 -24.36
C GLU A 402 10.15 20.54 -22.93
N GLU A 403 8.86 20.84 -22.73
CA GLU A 403 8.23 20.81 -21.40
C GLU A 403 7.88 19.38 -20.94
N PHE A 404 7.85 18.41 -21.85
CA PHE A 404 7.51 17.03 -21.50
C PHE A 404 8.67 16.37 -20.75
N PRO A 405 8.42 15.72 -19.60
CA PRO A 405 9.32 14.68 -19.09
C PRO A 405 9.49 13.57 -20.14
N PRO A 406 10.67 12.93 -20.23
CA PRO A 406 10.94 11.90 -21.24
C PRO A 406 9.88 10.78 -21.29
N GLN A 407 9.50 10.22 -20.13
CA GLN A 407 8.47 9.17 -20.07
C GLN A 407 7.13 9.62 -20.66
N SER A 408 6.64 10.80 -20.28
CA SER A 408 5.37 11.33 -20.79
C SER A 408 5.39 11.54 -22.30
N LEU A 409 6.54 11.93 -22.85
CA LEU A 409 6.70 12.08 -24.29
C LEU A 409 6.69 10.72 -25.02
N PHE A 410 7.32 9.68 -24.45
CA PHE A 410 7.23 8.31 -24.96
C PHE A 410 5.79 7.79 -24.97
N ASP A 411 5.03 8.03 -23.90
CA ASP A 411 3.62 7.59 -23.80
C ASP A 411 2.73 8.24 -24.87
N VAL A 412 2.87 9.57 -25.08
CA VAL A 412 2.14 10.29 -26.13
C VAL A 412 2.56 9.80 -27.52
N HIS A 413 3.87 9.65 -27.74
CA HIS A 413 4.40 9.17 -29.01
C HIS A 413 3.91 7.76 -29.33
N ASP A 414 3.89 6.83 -28.36
CA ASP A 414 3.40 5.46 -28.59
C ASP A 414 1.93 5.45 -29.03
N ALA A 415 1.09 6.29 -28.41
CA ALA A 415 -0.29 6.47 -28.83
C ALA A 415 -0.39 7.00 -30.27
N LEU A 416 0.35 8.06 -30.61
CA LEU A 416 0.31 8.69 -31.93
C LEU A 416 0.82 7.77 -33.05
N VAL A 417 1.90 7.01 -32.79
CA VAL A 417 2.42 6.01 -33.72
C VAL A 417 1.41 4.88 -33.91
N PHE A 418 0.76 4.41 -32.84
CA PHE A 418 -0.24 3.37 -32.94
C PHE A 418 -1.39 3.74 -33.90
N PHE A 419 -1.92 4.96 -33.75
CA PHE A 419 -3.00 5.44 -34.62
C PHE A 419 -2.52 5.95 -35.97
N LYS A 420 -1.23 5.81 -36.29
CA LYS A 420 -0.61 6.28 -37.56
C LYS A 420 -0.81 7.78 -37.78
N LEU A 421 -0.83 8.55 -36.69
CA LEU A 421 -0.96 10.01 -36.71
C LEU A 421 0.39 10.72 -36.61
N MET A 422 1.44 10.00 -36.24
CA MET A 422 2.78 10.56 -36.06
C MET A 422 3.45 10.83 -37.41
N PRO A 423 3.73 12.09 -37.78
CA PRO A 423 4.49 12.41 -38.98
C PRO A 423 5.98 12.05 -38.79
N PRO A 424 6.70 11.69 -39.86
CA PRO A 424 8.13 11.44 -39.78
C PRO A 424 8.92 12.76 -39.58
N ASN A 425 10.11 12.65 -38.98
CA ASN A 425 11.10 13.72 -38.78
C ASN A 425 10.61 14.91 -37.94
N THR A 426 9.78 14.65 -36.93
CA THR A 426 9.29 15.69 -36.02
C THR A 426 10.30 16.06 -34.94
N SER A 427 10.07 17.18 -34.24
CA SER A 427 10.81 17.51 -33.00
C SER A 427 10.63 16.45 -31.90
N ILE A 428 9.46 15.82 -31.83
CA ILE A 428 9.17 14.72 -30.90
C ILE A 428 10.11 13.53 -31.18
N GLU A 429 10.16 13.04 -32.43
CA GLU A 429 11.02 11.91 -32.80
C GLU A 429 12.50 12.21 -32.56
N ARG A 430 12.96 13.42 -32.89
CA ARG A 430 14.36 13.82 -32.65
C ARG A 430 14.72 13.79 -31.16
N ARG A 431 13.84 14.31 -30.29
CA ARG A 431 14.06 14.32 -28.84
C ARG A 431 14.06 12.90 -28.27
N LEU A 432 13.08 12.08 -28.68
CA LEU A 432 13.00 10.68 -28.23
C LEU A 432 14.16 9.82 -28.75
N SER A 433 14.66 10.05 -29.97
CA SER A 433 15.85 9.36 -30.50
C SER A 433 17.07 9.62 -29.63
N CYS A 434 17.28 10.87 -29.22
CA CYS A 434 18.39 11.22 -28.32
C CYS A 434 18.25 10.52 -26.96
N CYS A 435 17.07 10.56 -26.33
CA CYS A 435 16.82 9.85 -25.08
C CYS A 435 16.98 8.32 -25.22
N PHE A 436 16.55 7.77 -26.35
CA PHE A 436 16.68 6.35 -26.66
C PHE A 436 18.14 5.94 -26.82
N GLU A 437 18.93 6.68 -27.59
CA GLU A 437 20.36 6.42 -27.81
C GLU A 437 21.17 6.49 -26.50
N GLU A 438 20.89 7.49 -25.66
CA GLU A 438 21.50 7.59 -24.33
C GLU A 438 21.15 6.39 -23.44
N THR A 439 19.88 5.98 -23.44
CA THR A 439 19.41 4.83 -22.65
C THR A 439 20.04 3.53 -23.17
N LEU A 440 20.02 3.31 -24.48
CA LEU A 440 20.64 2.17 -25.15
C LEU A 440 22.11 2.05 -24.76
N LYS A 441 22.88 3.14 -24.87
CA LYS A 441 24.29 3.17 -24.52
C LYS A 441 24.54 2.77 -23.07
N LYS A 442 23.77 3.33 -22.11
CA LYS A 442 23.88 2.98 -20.68
C LYS A 442 23.65 1.48 -20.43
N LEU A 443 22.63 0.90 -21.07
CA LEU A 443 22.31 -0.52 -20.93
C LEU A 443 23.41 -1.40 -21.56
N GLU A 444 23.87 -1.03 -22.76
CA GLU A 444 24.85 -1.79 -23.52
C GLU A 444 26.24 -1.79 -22.86
N ASP A 445 26.72 -0.63 -22.41
CA ASP A 445 28.01 -0.49 -21.74
C ASP A 445 28.09 -1.40 -20.50
N PHE A 446 27.01 -1.45 -19.72
CA PHE A 446 26.93 -2.32 -18.55
C PHE A 446 26.78 -3.81 -18.90
N ALA A 447 25.98 -4.15 -19.92
CA ALA A 447 25.85 -5.53 -20.38
C ALA A 447 27.18 -6.08 -20.91
N ARG A 448 27.95 -5.27 -21.64
CA ARG A 448 29.31 -5.59 -22.11
C ARG A 448 30.26 -5.85 -20.94
N LEU A 449 30.25 -4.99 -19.93
CA LEU A 449 31.03 -5.15 -18.71
C LEU A 449 30.72 -6.49 -18.03
N GLY A 450 29.43 -6.81 -17.84
CA GLY A 450 28.98 -8.06 -17.22
C GLY A 450 29.31 -9.33 -18.00
N ALA A 451 29.53 -9.23 -19.32
CA ALA A 451 29.98 -10.35 -20.15
C ALA A 451 31.49 -10.57 -20.09
N GLN A 452 32.27 -9.56 -19.72
CA GLN A 452 33.73 -9.67 -19.53
C GLN A 452 34.09 -10.24 -18.14
N GLY A 453 33.18 -10.18 -17.18
CA GLY A 453 33.37 -10.69 -15.82
C GLY A 453 32.28 -10.21 -14.88
N ARG A 454 32.35 -10.62 -13.60
CA ARG A 454 31.40 -10.17 -12.58
C ARG A 454 31.67 -8.69 -12.23
N PRO A 455 30.71 -7.77 -12.45
CA PRO A 455 30.89 -6.36 -12.10
C PRO A 455 31.08 -6.17 -10.59
N SER A 456 31.88 -5.17 -10.21
CA SER A 456 32.03 -4.75 -8.83
C SER A 456 30.76 -4.06 -8.30
N GLY A 457 30.58 -4.02 -6.97
CA GLY A 457 29.44 -3.34 -6.36
C GLY A 457 29.35 -1.85 -6.70
N ALA A 458 30.50 -1.19 -6.90
CA ALA A 458 30.54 0.22 -7.30
C ALA A 458 30.04 0.44 -8.74
N GLU A 459 30.38 -0.46 -9.66
CA GLU A 459 29.92 -0.40 -11.07
C GLU A 459 28.41 -0.67 -11.16
N VAL A 460 27.91 -1.66 -10.41
CA VAL A 460 26.46 -1.93 -10.31
C VAL A 460 25.72 -0.70 -9.79
N ALA A 461 26.19 -0.10 -8.70
CA ALA A 461 25.56 1.10 -8.13
C ALA A 461 25.66 2.33 -9.05
N ALA A 462 26.69 2.43 -9.89
CA ALA A 462 26.81 3.50 -10.88
C ALA A 462 25.81 3.30 -12.05
N TYR A 463 25.70 2.06 -12.56
CA TYR A 463 24.73 1.69 -13.57
C TYR A 463 23.29 1.95 -13.11
N GLN A 464 22.91 1.43 -11.92
CA GLN A 464 21.59 1.62 -11.35
C GLN A 464 21.26 3.11 -11.21
N ARG A 465 22.13 3.91 -10.60
CA ARG A 465 21.93 5.37 -10.48
C ARG A 465 21.77 6.05 -11.84
N SER A 466 22.59 5.70 -12.84
CA SER A 466 22.56 6.32 -14.17
C SER A 466 21.26 6.03 -14.94
N VAL A 467 20.71 4.83 -14.79
CA VAL A 467 19.42 4.45 -15.40
C VAL A 467 18.26 5.05 -14.60
N GLU A 468 18.27 4.94 -13.28
CA GLU A 468 17.22 5.43 -12.40
C GLU A 468 17.05 6.96 -12.48
N GLN A 469 18.14 7.71 -12.66
CA GLN A 469 18.10 9.16 -12.86
C GLN A 469 17.45 9.60 -14.18
N SER A 470 17.31 8.71 -15.17
CA SER A 470 16.64 9.07 -16.43
C SER A 470 15.12 9.21 -16.28
N ASP A 471 14.54 8.61 -15.23
CA ASP A 471 13.09 8.50 -14.99
C ASP A 471 12.28 7.97 -16.20
N ILE A 472 12.94 7.20 -17.09
CA ILE A 472 12.30 6.49 -18.19
C ILE A 472 11.99 5.07 -17.71
N VAL A 473 10.71 4.76 -17.60
CA VAL A 473 10.18 3.46 -17.19
C VAL A 473 10.04 2.54 -18.40
N THR A 474 9.45 3.02 -19.50
CA THR A 474 9.21 2.27 -20.74
C THR A 474 9.56 3.11 -21.97
N LEU A 475 9.90 2.47 -23.08
CA LEU A 475 10.25 3.15 -24.35
C LEU A 475 9.06 3.24 -25.34
N GLY A 476 7.90 2.68 -24.98
CA GLY A 476 6.80 2.42 -25.92
C GLY A 476 7.14 1.33 -26.94
N GLU A 477 6.16 0.91 -27.76
CA GLU A 477 6.35 -0.22 -28.69
C GLU A 477 7.40 0.09 -29.75
N HIS A 478 7.36 1.29 -30.35
CA HIS A 478 8.22 1.64 -31.48
C HIS A 478 9.71 1.47 -31.14
N TRP A 479 10.13 2.09 -30.04
CA TRP A 479 11.54 2.08 -29.61
C TRP A 479 11.92 0.76 -28.93
N THR A 480 10.99 0.07 -28.28
CA THR A 480 11.24 -1.29 -27.77
C THR A 480 11.47 -2.28 -28.93
N LEU A 481 10.69 -2.19 -30.01
CA LEU A 481 10.94 -2.98 -31.22
C LEU A 481 12.28 -2.63 -31.85
N ALA A 482 12.65 -1.34 -31.90
CA ALA A 482 13.95 -0.91 -32.39
C ALA A 482 15.10 -1.49 -31.54
N PHE A 483 14.98 -1.45 -30.22
CA PHE A 483 15.93 -2.06 -29.27
C PHE A 483 16.09 -3.56 -29.50
N LEU A 484 14.98 -4.31 -29.53
CA LEU A 484 15.02 -5.76 -29.72
C LEU A 484 15.59 -6.14 -31.09
N LYS A 485 15.31 -5.36 -32.15
CA LYS A 485 15.91 -5.57 -33.48
C LYS A 485 17.41 -5.30 -33.47
N HIS A 486 17.83 -4.19 -32.85
CA HIS A 486 19.24 -3.77 -32.80
C HIS A 486 20.15 -4.87 -32.22
N PHE A 487 19.70 -5.55 -31.16
CA PHE A 487 20.47 -6.64 -30.51
C PHE A 487 20.10 -8.05 -31.00
N GLY A 488 19.30 -8.17 -32.07
CA GLY A 488 18.89 -9.46 -32.63
C GLY A 488 18.02 -10.30 -31.70
N MET A 489 17.35 -9.68 -30.73
CA MET A 489 16.46 -10.32 -29.76
C MET A 489 15.00 -10.36 -30.20
N LEU A 490 14.58 -9.63 -31.25
CA LEU A 490 13.18 -9.65 -31.68
C LEU A 490 12.80 -11.05 -32.22
N CYS A 491 11.72 -11.61 -31.69
CA CYS A 491 11.13 -12.84 -32.20
C CYS A 491 10.49 -12.60 -33.58
N PRO A 492 10.68 -13.49 -34.58
CA PRO A 492 10.00 -13.39 -35.87
C PRO A 492 8.47 -13.39 -35.73
N ALA A 493 7.78 -12.62 -36.57
CA ALA A 493 6.33 -12.45 -36.47
C ALA A 493 5.53 -13.73 -36.79
N ASP A 494 6.13 -14.64 -37.55
CA ASP A 494 5.59 -15.94 -37.97
C ASP A 494 6.02 -17.10 -37.04
N ASP A 495 6.72 -16.82 -35.94
CA ASP A 495 7.14 -17.84 -34.98
C ASP A 495 5.91 -18.45 -34.27
N GLY A 496 5.76 -19.77 -34.37
CA GLY A 496 4.65 -20.53 -33.79
C GLY A 496 4.57 -20.46 -32.25
N PHE A 497 5.64 -19.99 -31.59
CA PHE A 497 5.61 -19.72 -30.15
C PHE A 497 4.65 -18.59 -29.79
N ILE A 498 4.55 -17.52 -30.59
CA ILE A 498 3.78 -16.31 -30.22
C ILE A 498 2.28 -16.62 -30.02
N PRO A 499 1.58 -17.30 -30.96
CA PRO A 499 0.18 -17.65 -30.76
C PRO A 499 -0.05 -18.60 -29.57
N SER A 500 0.85 -19.57 -29.37
CA SER A 500 0.80 -20.51 -28.24
C SER A 500 0.96 -19.77 -26.90
N ALA A 501 1.94 -18.86 -26.82
CA ALA A 501 2.22 -18.07 -25.64
C ALA A 501 1.07 -17.10 -25.29
N ARG A 502 0.49 -16.41 -26.28
CA ARG A 502 -0.72 -15.59 -26.10
C ARG A 502 -1.87 -16.42 -25.54
N ARG A 503 -2.08 -17.62 -26.08
CA ARG A 503 -3.13 -18.52 -25.60
C ARG A 503 -2.92 -18.94 -24.16
N ARG A 504 -1.69 -19.29 -23.76
CA ARG A 504 -1.34 -19.59 -22.36
C ARG A 504 -1.65 -18.43 -21.42
N ILE A 505 -1.34 -17.19 -21.82
CA ILE A 505 -1.66 -16.00 -21.02
C ILE A 505 -3.18 -15.81 -20.90
N LEU A 506 -3.93 -15.99 -21.99
CA LEU A 506 -5.39 -15.89 -21.98
C LEU A 506 -6.04 -16.96 -21.11
N ASP A 507 -5.59 -18.21 -21.22
CA ASP A 507 -6.09 -19.33 -20.44
C ASP A 507 -5.80 -19.09 -18.95
N PHE A 508 -4.59 -18.64 -18.59
CA PHE A 508 -4.25 -18.24 -17.22
C PHE A 508 -5.15 -17.13 -16.69
N ARG A 509 -5.36 -16.05 -17.46
CA ARG A 509 -6.26 -14.96 -17.05
C ARG A 509 -7.69 -15.44 -16.86
N ALA A 510 -8.17 -16.36 -17.70
CA ALA A 510 -9.50 -16.94 -17.59
C ALA A 510 -9.64 -17.83 -16.34
N GLU A 511 -8.62 -18.63 -16.02
CA GLU A 511 -8.56 -19.43 -14.80
C GLU A 511 -8.52 -18.55 -13.54
N GLU A 512 -7.72 -17.49 -13.54
CA GLU A 512 -7.67 -16.53 -12.42
C GLU A 512 -9.01 -15.79 -12.27
N ALA A 513 -9.63 -15.36 -13.37
CA ALA A 513 -10.95 -14.74 -13.36
C ALA A 513 -12.06 -15.69 -12.86
N ALA A 514 -11.93 -17.00 -13.10
CA ALA A 514 -12.88 -17.99 -12.59
C ALA A 514 -12.73 -18.22 -11.08
N LYS A 515 -11.53 -18.04 -10.52
CA LYS A 515 -11.27 -18.13 -9.08
C LYS A 515 -11.71 -16.85 -8.37
N ASP A 516 -11.31 -15.71 -8.91
CA ASP A 516 -11.58 -14.39 -8.38
C ASP A 516 -11.68 -13.38 -9.53
N PRO A 517 -12.90 -12.97 -9.94
CA PRO A 517 -13.11 -12.02 -11.02
C PRO A 517 -12.46 -10.65 -10.82
N VAL A 518 -12.10 -10.30 -9.58
CA VAL A 518 -11.46 -9.03 -9.23
C VAL A 518 -9.96 -9.17 -8.92
N SER A 519 -9.37 -10.34 -9.21
CA SER A 519 -7.96 -10.61 -8.95
C SER A 519 -7.04 -9.63 -9.68
N ARG A 520 -6.08 -9.09 -8.93
CA ARG A 520 -5.02 -8.21 -9.43
C ARG A 520 -4.21 -8.84 -10.57
N SER A 521 -4.08 -10.17 -10.54
CA SER A 521 -3.36 -10.99 -11.52
C SER A 521 -3.95 -10.91 -12.93
N ILE A 522 -5.22 -10.52 -13.06
CA ILE A 522 -5.90 -10.47 -14.37
C ILE A 522 -5.62 -9.16 -15.10
N PHE A 523 -5.64 -8.03 -14.39
CA PHE A 523 -5.70 -6.70 -15.00
C PHE A 523 -4.45 -5.84 -14.78
N HIS A 524 -3.70 -6.05 -13.69
CA HIS A 524 -2.62 -5.14 -13.29
C HIS A 524 -1.22 -5.75 -13.39
N ARG A 525 -1.10 -7.08 -13.43
CA ARG A 525 0.21 -7.76 -13.50
C ARG A 525 0.54 -8.13 -14.95
N ALA A 526 1.69 -7.67 -15.41
CA ALA A 526 2.27 -8.17 -16.66
C ALA A 526 2.56 -9.67 -16.51
N GLN A 527 2.35 -10.44 -17.56
CA GLN A 527 2.67 -11.85 -17.62
C GLN A 527 3.74 -12.11 -18.68
N CYS A 528 4.60 -13.09 -18.42
CA CYS A 528 5.63 -13.56 -19.33
C CYS A 528 5.51 -15.08 -19.50
N ALA A 529 5.07 -15.50 -20.69
CA ALA A 529 5.18 -16.89 -21.11
C ALA A 529 6.59 -17.11 -21.67
N TRP A 530 7.23 -18.21 -21.29
CA TRP A 530 8.59 -18.51 -21.72
C TRP A 530 8.78 -19.96 -22.10
N GLN A 531 9.74 -20.21 -22.98
CA GLN A 531 10.11 -21.56 -23.42
C GLN A 531 11.59 -21.60 -23.78
N LEU A 532 12.33 -22.50 -23.12
CA LEU A 532 13.69 -22.89 -23.45
C LEU A 532 13.66 -24.22 -24.22
N GLY A 533 14.26 -24.25 -25.40
CA GLY A 533 14.35 -25.43 -26.26
C GLY A 533 15.68 -25.50 -27.02
N ILE A 534 15.77 -26.46 -27.94
CA ILE A 534 16.92 -26.65 -28.83
C ILE A 534 16.63 -25.99 -30.19
N GLN A 535 17.61 -25.32 -30.77
CA GLN A 535 17.49 -24.71 -32.09
C GLN A 535 17.23 -25.77 -33.17
N GLY A 536 16.18 -25.58 -33.97
CA GLY A 536 15.81 -26.49 -35.06
C GLY A 536 14.91 -27.66 -34.64
N ASP A 537 14.64 -27.82 -33.33
CA ASP A 537 13.66 -28.78 -32.81
C ASP A 537 12.34 -28.06 -32.55
N ALA A 538 11.27 -28.47 -33.23
CA ALA A 538 9.95 -27.86 -33.14
C ALA A 538 9.12 -28.42 -31.97
N ASP A 539 9.45 -29.61 -31.46
CA ASP A 539 8.54 -30.39 -30.60
C ASP A 539 9.09 -30.63 -29.17
N GLY A 540 10.33 -30.21 -28.86
CA GLY A 540 10.98 -30.43 -27.57
C GLY A 540 11.30 -29.16 -26.76
N ALA A 541 10.47 -28.81 -25.79
CA ALA A 541 10.83 -27.83 -24.75
C ALA A 541 11.68 -28.50 -23.65
N LEU A 542 12.85 -27.93 -23.34
CA LEU A 542 13.67 -28.33 -22.20
C LEU A 542 13.08 -27.84 -20.88
N ALA A 543 12.51 -26.64 -20.90
CA ALA A 543 11.77 -26.03 -19.81
C ALA A 543 10.86 -24.94 -20.37
N ASP A 544 9.72 -24.72 -19.74
CA ASP A 544 8.79 -23.67 -20.12
C ASP A 544 7.94 -23.25 -18.93
N GLY A 545 7.18 -22.17 -19.08
CA GLY A 545 6.36 -21.69 -17.98
C GLY A 545 5.67 -20.38 -18.27
N LEU A 546 4.94 -19.92 -17.26
CA LEU A 546 4.29 -18.62 -17.24
C LEU A 546 4.58 -17.98 -15.88
N PHE A 547 5.07 -16.74 -15.91
CA PHE A 547 5.22 -15.91 -14.72
C PHE A 547 4.31 -14.70 -14.81
N GLU A 548 3.87 -14.20 -13.66
CA GLU A 548 3.25 -12.89 -13.51
C GLU A 548 4.12 -12.01 -12.63
N SER A 549 4.07 -10.68 -12.84
CA SER A 549 4.83 -9.74 -12.03
C SER A 549 4.35 -9.76 -10.58
N GLY A 550 5.24 -9.88 -9.61
CA GLY A 550 4.87 -10.03 -8.20
C GLY A 550 6.07 -10.04 -7.27
N GLU A 551 5.99 -10.83 -6.20
CA GLU A 551 7.19 -11.14 -5.39
C GLU A 551 8.12 -12.07 -6.20
N PRO A 552 9.45 -11.88 -6.18
CA PRO A 552 10.37 -12.74 -6.90
C PRO A 552 10.28 -14.20 -6.41
N ILE A 553 9.97 -15.14 -7.31
CA ILE A 553 9.82 -16.58 -6.97
C ILE A 553 10.99 -17.43 -7.48
N ALA A 554 11.79 -16.92 -8.41
CA ALA A 554 12.86 -17.65 -9.10
C ALA A 554 14.27 -17.29 -8.57
N GLY A 555 14.40 -17.09 -7.25
CA GLY A 555 15.63 -16.59 -6.63
C GLY A 555 15.92 -15.11 -6.94
N ALA A 556 16.86 -14.51 -6.20
CA ALA A 556 17.23 -13.11 -6.43
C ALA A 556 17.97 -12.96 -7.78
N PRO A 557 17.59 -12.02 -8.66
CA PRO A 557 18.22 -11.83 -9.97
C PRO A 557 19.74 -11.67 -9.90
N ALA A 558 20.23 -11.02 -8.84
CA ALA A 558 21.66 -10.83 -8.58
C ALA A 558 22.42 -12.17 -8.39
N GLY A 559 21.76 -13.20 -7.86
CA GLY A 559 22.31 -14.56 -7.74
C GLY A 559 22.56 -15.22 -9.09
N HIS A 560 21.80 -14.83 -10.12
CA HIS A 560 22.00 -15.24 -11.51
C HIS A 560 22.89 -14.26 -12.31
N GLY A 561 23.48 -13.27 -11.64
CA GLY A 561 24.28 -12.24 -12.27
C GLY A 561 23.48 -11.35 -13.21
N LEU A 562 22.21 -11.10 -12.89
CA LEU A 562 21.35 -10.10 -13.51
C LEU A 562 21.12 -8.96 -12.51
N TYR A 563 21.41 -7.73 -12.94
CA TYR A 563 21.27 -6.54 -12.11
C TYR A 563 20.10 -5.69 -12.59
N VAL A 564 19.14 -5.49 -11.69
CA VAL A 564 17.86 -4.81 -11.92
C VAL A 564 17.97 -3.36 -11.42
N CYS A 565 17.29 -2.43 -12.11
CA CYS A 565 17.19 -1.02 -11.73
C CYS A 565 15.84 -0.72 -11.07
N ARG A 566 15.81 0.18 -10.09
CA ARG A 566 14.60 0.60 -9.38
C ARG A 566 13.89 1.73 -10.13
N LEU A 567 13.01 1.36 -11.06
CA LEU A 567 12.16 2.30 -11.79
C LEU A 567 10.84 2.51 -11.04
N ARG A 568 10.76 3.59 -10.24
CA ARG A 568 9.68 3.94 -9.29
C ARG A 568 9.51 2.97 -8.11
N HIS A 569 9.60 1.67 -8.37
CA HIS A 569 9.65 0.58 -7.38
C HIS A 569 10.66 -0.48 -7.84
N THR A 570 10.96 -1.45 -6.98
CA THR A 570 11.81 -2.58 -7.34
C THR A 570 11.15 -3.41 -8.43
N ARG A 571 11.92 -3.84 -9.42
CA ARG A 571 11.46 -4.60 -10.60
C ARG A 571 11.89 -6.07 -10.57
N GLU A 572 12.45 -6.53 -9.45
CA GLU A 572 13.03 -7.88 -9.34
C GLU A 572 12.01 -8.99 -9.57
N GLY A 573 10.75 -8.73 -9.21
CA GLY A 573 9.66 -9.65 -9.43
C GLY A 573 8.88 -9.39 -10.72
N ASP A 574 9.37 -8.57 -11.65
CA ASP A 574 8.75 -8.47 -12.98
C ASP A 574 8.80 -9.82 -13.70
N ALA A 575 7.74 -10.18 -14.43
CA ALA A 575 7.58 -11.49 -15.04
C ALA A 575 8.72 -11.86 -15.99
N GLU A 576 9.26 -10.88 -16.72
CA GLU A 576 10.43 -11.00 -17.59
C GLU A 576 11.66 -11.49 -16.84
N ILE A 577 11.93 -10.87 -15.69
CA ILE A 577 13.12 -11.13 -14.87
C ILE A 577 12.98 -12.52 -14.24
N GLN A 578 11.80 -12.87 -13.74
CA GLN A 578 11.52 -14.21 -13.22
C GLN A 578 11.72 -15.28 -14.30
N ALA A 579 11.25 -15.05 -15.53
CA ALA A 579 11.46 -15.97 -16.64
C ALA A 579 12.94 -16.14 -17.00
N LEU A 580 13.71 -15.05 -17.02
CA LEU A 580 15.17 -15.10 -17.25
C LEU A 580 15.88 -15.89 -16.14
N CYS A 581 15.53 -15.65 -14.87
CA CYS A 581 16.13 -16.37 -13.73
C CYS A 581 15.79 -17.87 -13.79
N ALA A 582 14.53 -18.22 -14.10
CA ALA A 582 14.11 -19.61 -14.27
C ALA A 582 14.89 -20.30 -15.40
N ALA A 583 15.07 -19.64 -16.55
CA ALA A 583 15.88 -20.16 -17.64
C ALA A 583 17.34 -20.35 -17.22
N LEU A 584 17.96 -19.36 -16.56
CA LEU A 584 19.32 -19.44 -16.03
C LEU A 584 19.49 -20.52 -14.95
N GLY A 585 18.40 -20.89 -14.25
CA GLY A 585 18.35 -21.98 -13.30
C GLY A 585 18.34 -23.37 -13.93
N THR A 586 18.16 -23.50 -15.25
CA THR A 586 18.19 -24.81 -15.93
C THR A 586 19.61 -25.38 -16.00
N SER A 587 19.76 -26.71 -15.96
CA SER A 587 21.06 -27.38 -16.07
C SER A 587 21.82 -27.00 -17.36
N ALA A 588 21.09 -26.81 -18.46
CA ALA A 588 21.64 -26.45 -19.76
C ALA A 588 22.42 -25.12 -19.68
N LEU A 589 21.79 -24.04 -19.18
CA LEU A 589 22.42 -22.73 -19.07
C LEU A 589 23.40 -22.61 -17.90
N ARG A 590 23.16 -23.31 -16.77
CA ARG A 590 24.10 -23.37 -15.62
C ARG A 590 25.46 -23.95 -16.00
N SER A 591 25.48 -24.91 -16.92
CA SER A 591 26.72 -25.52 -17.41
C SER A 591 27.52 -24.64 -18.39
N GLY A 592 27.03 -23.44 -18.70
CA GLY A 592 27.64 -22.54 -19.68
C GLY A 592 27.39 -22.92 -21.14
N ARG A 593 26.58 -23.97 -21.39
CA ARG A 593 26.25 -24.45 -22.74
C ARG A 593 25.07 -23.66 -23.31
N GLY A 594 25.33 -22.51 -23.92
CA GLY A 594 24.32 -21.74 -24.66
C GLY A 594 24.17 -22.16 -26.14
N GLN A 595 25.18 -22.81 -26.71
CA GLN A 595 25.22 -23.11 -28.14
C GLN A 595 24.14 -24.13 -28.52
N GLY A 596 23.33 -23.80 -29.54
CA GLY A 596 22.22 -24.63 -29.99
C GLY A 596 20.96 -24.52 -29.13
N LEU A 597 20.89 -23.61 -28.15
CA LEU A 597 19.67 -23.34 -27.39
C LEU A 597 18.87 -22.16 -27.98
N LYS A 598 17.56 -22.17 -27.74
CA LYS A 598 16.63 -21.08 -28.06
C LYS A 598 15.75 -20.80 -26.83
N LEU A 599 15.77 -19.58 -26.33
CA LEU A 599 14.89 -19.09 -25.27
C LEU A 599 13.92 -18.08 -25.87
N ASN A 600 12.64 -18.40 -25.90
CA ASN A 600 11.59 -17.47 -26.30
C ASN A 600 10.88 -16.90 -25.08
N LEU A 601 10.67 -15.58 -25.06
CA LEU A 601 9.82 -14.86 -24.11
C LEU A 601 8.69 -14.17 -24.88
N HIS A 602 7.47 -14.26 -24.35
CA HIS A 602 6.32 -13.50 -24.82
C HIS A 602 5.67 -12.77 -23.65
N LEU A 603 5.63 -11.44 -23.75
CA LEU A 603 5.21 -10.54 -22.69
C LEU A 603 3.81 -10.01 -22.99
N SER A 604 2.94 -9.96 -21.97
CA SER A 604 1.59 -9.42 -22.16
C SER A 604 1.55 -7.90 -22.33
N ASP A 605 2.63 -7.21 -22.01
CA ASP A 605 2.77 -5.76 -22.07
C ASP A 605 4.20 -5.35 -22.53
N VAL A 606 4.39 -4.06 -22.78
CA VAL A 606 5.69 -3.49 -23.16
C VAL A 606 6.66 -3.58 -21.96
N PRO A 607 7.82 -4.26 -22.11
CA PRO A 607 8.78 -4.41 -21.01
C PRO A 607 9.34 -3.07 -20.56
N CYS A 608 9.60 -2.95 -19.26
CA CYS A 608 10.27 -1.77 -18.72
C CYS A 608 11.76 -1.74 -19.09
N VAL A 609 12.39 -0.56 -19.00
CA VAL A 609 13.82 -0.34 -19.30
C VAL A 609 14.72 -1.22 -18.42
N SER A 610 14.32 -1.51 -17.19
CA SER A 610 15.06 -2.43 -16.31
C SER A 610 15.02 -3.87 -16.85
N CYS A 611 13.86 -4.35 -17.29
CA CYS A 611 13.73 -5.67 -17.92
C CYS A 611 14.52 -5.74 -19.23
N LEU A 612 14.51 -4.68 -20.05
CA LEU A 612 15.34 -4.57 -21.24
C LEU A 612 16.85 -4.60 -20.91
N GLY A 613 17.26 -3.99 -19.80
CA GLY A 613 18.63 -4.09 -19.29
C GLY A 613 19.01 -5.51 -18.93
N CYS A 614 18.13 -6.27 -18.25
CA CYS A 614 18.38 -7.66 -17.91
C CYS A 614 18.37 -8.60 -19.14
N THR A 615 17.48 -8.39 -20.10
CA THR A 615 17.50 -9.17 -21.35
C THR A 615 18.79 -8.92 -22.13
N LEU A 616 19.32 -7.69 -22.10
CA LEU A 616 20.60 -7.37 -22.73
C LEU A 616 21.79 -8.02 -22.00
N GLN A 617 21.81 -7.99 -20.67
CA GLN A 617 22.81 -8.72 -19.87
C GLN A 617 22.81 -10.22 -20.21
N PHE A 618 21.62 -10.82 -20.36
CA PHE A 618 21.49 -12.21 -20.80
C PHE A 618 22.02 -12.41 -22.22
N GLN A 619 21.63 -11.55 -23.17
CA GLN A 619 22.00 -11.65 -24.57
C GLN A 619 23.51 -11.55 -24.79
N PHE A 620 24.21 -10.69 -24.04
CA PHE A 620 25.67 -10.59 -24.10
C PHE A 620 26.36 -11.81 -23.48
N ARG A 621 25.74 -12.48 -22.49
CA ARG A 621 26.24 -13.74 -21.92
C ARG A 621 26.00 -14.93 -22.83
N TYR A 622 24.86 -14.98 -23.52
CA TYR A 622 24.47 -16.07 -24.43
C TYR A 622 23.99 -15.53 -25.79
N PRO A 623 24.90 -15.07 -26.66
CA PRO A 623 24.55 -14.44 -27.93
C PRO A 623 23.68 -15.35 -28.82
N GLY A 624 22.57 -14.80 -29.30
CA GLY A 624 21.68 -15.47 -30.25
C GLY A 624 20.70 -16.49 -29.64
N VAL A 625 20.74 -16.70 -28.32
CA VAL A 625 19.82 -17.62 -27.62
C VAL A 625 18.46 -16.98 -27.37
N LEU A 626 18.43 -15.72 -26.94
CA LEU A 626 17.20 -15.05 -26.49
C LEU A 626 16.41 -14.45 -27.65
N LYS A 627 15.11 -14.72 -27.66
CA LYS A 627 14.09 -14.10 -28.51
C LYS A 627 12.94 -13.59 -27.66
N VAL A 628 12.50 -12.37 -27.92
CA VAL A 628 11.48 -11.66 -27.15
C VAL A 628 10.40 -11.15 -28.10
N SER A 629 9.16 -11.35 -27.70
CA SER A 629 7.96 -10.76 -28.30
C SER A 629 7.10 -10.15 -27.18
N PHE A 630 6.23 -9.21 -27.52
CA PHE A 630 5.33 -8.61 -26.53
C PHE A 630 4.04 -8.11 -27.18
N ASP A 631 3.00 -8.01 -26.36
CA ASP A 631 1.74 -7.33 -26.65
C ASP A 631 1.71 -5.96 -25.95
N ARG A 632 0.73 -5.12 -26.29
CA ARG A 632 0.52 -3.80 -25.64
C ARG A 632 -0.58 -3.84 -24.56
N GLY A 633 -0.90 -5.04 -24.07
CA GLY A 633 -2.00 -5.28 -23.13
C GLY A 633 -3.43 -4.99 -23.63
N ARG A 634 -3.64 -4.35 -24.79
CA ARG A 634 -4.89 -3.74 -25.33
C ARG A 634 -6.19 -4.54 -25.14
N VAL A 635 -7.30 -3.84 -24.84
CA VAL A 635 -8.64 -4.44 -24.63
C VAL A 635 -9.49 -4.33 -25.90
N LEU A 636 -10.34 -5.33 -26.14
CA LEU A 636 -11.32 -5.39 -27.24
C LEU A 636 -12.29 -4.18 -27.23
N GLN A 637 -12.88 -3.88 -28.39
CA GLN A 637 -13.76 -2.70 -28.62
C GLN A 637 -15.08 -2.70 -27.83
N GLN A 638 -15.44 -3.80 -27.16
CA GLN A 638 -16.70 -3.89 -26.44
C GLN A 638 -16.60 -3.15 -25.09
N ASP A 639 -17.62 -2.35 -24.79
CA ASP A 639 -17.71 -1.69 -23.49
C ASP A 639 -17.92 -2.73 -22.39
N SER A 640 -17.30 -2.52 -21.22
CA SER A 640 -17.42 -3.41 -20.06
C SER A 640 -18.85 -3.48 -19.51
N VAL A 641 -19.70 -2.55 -19.95
CA VAL A 641 -21.11 -2.51 -19.63
C VAL A 641 -21.91 -2.38 -20.93
N PRO A 642 -22.96 -3.20 -21.16
CA PRO A 642 -23.80 -3.07 -22.34
C PRO A 642 -24.42 -1.67 -22.41
N ILE A 643 -24.29 -1.00 -23.56
CA ILE A 643 -25.00 0.25 -23.84
C ILE A 643 -26.49 -0.08 -23.84
N PRO A 644 -27.33 0.58 -23.01
CA PRO A 644 -28.78 0.40 -23.07
C PRO A 644 -29.24 0.74 -24.49
N ARG A 645 -29.82 -0.24 -25.20
CA ARG A 645 -30.46 0.06 -26.49
C ARG A 645 -31.62 1.02 -26.21
N PRO A 646 -31.79 2.10 -26.98
CA PRO A 646 -33.00 2.89 -26.88
C PRO A 646 -34.21 1.94 -27.11
N PRO A 647 -35.31 2.11 -26.36
CA PRO A 647 -36.50 1.31 -26.59
C PRO A 647 -36.91 1.46 -28.07
N PRO A 648 -37.33 0.37 -28.74
CA PRO A 648 -37.83 0.48 -30.10
C PRO A 648 -38.97 1.51 -30.14
N PRO A 649 -39.09 2.29 -31.24
CA PRO A 649 -40.20 3.22 -31.38
C PRO A 649 -41.53 2.47 -31.20
N PRO A 650 -42.53 3.07 -30.55
CA PRO A 650 -43.77 2.38 -30.18
C PRO A 650 -44.40 1.77 -31.44
N SER A 651 -44.40 0.43 -31.51
CA SER A 651 -45.11 -0.28 -32.57
C SER A 651 -46.61 -0.08 -32.37
N LYS A 652 -47.30 0.22 -33.47
CA LYS A 652 -48.74 0.43 -33.51
C LYS A 652 -49.49 -0.79 -32.95
N ARG A 653 -50.47 -0.48 -32.10
CA ARG A 653 -51.57 -1.32 -31.58
C ARG A 653 -51.84 -2.63 -32.34
N GLY A 654 -51.99 -3.72 -31.58
CA GLY A 654 -52.87 -4.84 -31.93
C GLY A 654 -52.43 -6.18 -31.35
N ASN A 655 -53.07 -6.60 -30.25
CA ASN A 655 -53.40 -7.98 -29.78
C ASN A 655 -52.31 -9.09 -29.85
N ALA A 656 -52.12 -9.99 -28.89
CA ALA A 656 -52.89 -10.46 -27.74
C ALA A 656 -51.95 -11.15 -26.75
N VAL A 657 -52.32 -11.19 -25.47
CA VAL A 657 -51.76 -12.14 -24.50
C VAL A 657 -52.27 -13.54 -24.82
N PRO A 658 -51.49 -14.60 -24.56
CA PRO A 658 -52.02 -15.60 -23.63
C PRO A 658 -51.00 -16.11 -22.61
N TYR A 659 -51.57 -16.61 -21.53
CA TYR A 659 -50.97 -17.23 -20.34
C TYR A 659 -49.75 -18.12 -20.56
N ALA A 660 -48.88 -18.15 -19.55
CA ALA A 660 -47.82 -19.14 -19.33
C ALA A 660 -48.36 -20.59 -19.25
N PRO A 661 -47.46 -21.57 -19.36
CA PRO A 661 -47.40 -22.59 -18.32
C PRO A 661 -45.98 -22.85 -17.78
N LEU A 662 -45.95 -23.15 -16.48
CA LEU A 662 -44.84 -23.75 -15.75
C LEU A 662 -44.47 -25.14 -16.32
N ALA A 663 -43.18 -25.48 -16.11
CA ALA A 663 -42.57 -26.81 -15.98
C ALA A 663 -41.68 -27.29 -17.15
N SER A 664 -40.36 -27.20 -16.93
CA SER A 664 -39.48 -28.36 -17.06
C SER A 664 -38.43 -28.33 -15.94
N THR A 665 -38.60 -29.26 -15.01
CA THR A 665 -37.60 -29.71 -14.04
C THR A 665 -36.56 -30.58 -14.76
N THR A 666 -35.27 -30.24 -14.67
CA THR A 666 -34.15 -31.16 -14.34
C THR A 666 -32.81 -30.41 -14.36
N PRO A 667 -31.82 -30.87 -13.55
CA PRO A 667 -30.72 -30.04 -13.03
C PRO A 667 -29.49 -30.05 -13.95
N HIS A 668 -28.90 -28.88 -14.18
CA HIS A 668 -27.53 -28.79 -14.69
C HIS A 668 -26.58 -28.49 -13.53
N ASP A 669 -26.29 -29.54 -12.76
CA ASP A 669 -24.95 -29.75 -12.23
C ASP A 669 -24.00 -29.92 -13.42
N GLY A 670 -23.02 -29.04 -13.54
CA GLY A 670 -22.11 -29.00 -14.69
C GLY A 670 -20.97 -28.02 -14.52
N VAL A 671 -20.50 -27.80 -13.29
CA VAL A 671 -19.14 -27.30 -13.07
C VAL A 671 -18.33 -28.51 -12.66
N ASP A 672 -17.37 -28.87 -13.49
CA ASP A 672 -16.37 -29.88 -13.17
C ASP A 672 -15.52 -29.38 -11.99
N ARG A 673 -15.93 -29.77 -10.78
CA ARG A 673 -15.22 -29.55 -9.51
C ARG A 673 -14.19 -30.66 -9.26
N SER A 674 -13.55 -31.19 -10.31
CA SER A 674 -12.68 -32.38 -10.26
C SER A 674 -11.42 -32.24 -9.42
N MET A 675 -11.03 -31.04 -8.96
CA MET A 675 -9.91 -30.89 -8.01
C MET A 675 -10.30 -31.03 -6.53
N LEU A 676 -11.59 -31.25 -6.21
CA LEU A 676 -12.07 -31.50 -4.84
C LEU A 676 -12.77 -32.86 -4.69
N ARG A 677 -12.54 -33.84 -5.59
CA ARG A 677 -12.88 -35.24 -5.28
C ARG A 677 -12.05 -35.65 -4.06
N LYS A 678 -12.67 -35.91 -2.90
CA LYS A 678 -13.43 -37.14 -2.60
C LYS A 678 -12.79 -38.35 -3.27
N ASP A 679 -11.62 -38.71 -2.75
CA ASP A 679 -11.13 -40.10 -2.67
C ASP A 679 -10.13 -40.22 -1.50
N VAL A 680 -10.39 -39.53 -0.39
CA VAL A 680 -10.07 -40.15 0.90
C VAL A 680 -11.30 -40.97 1.22
N PRO A 681 -11.20 -42.31 1.33
CA PRO A 681 -12.33 -43.13 1.73
C PRO A 681 -12.94 -42.48 2.99
N GLN A 682 -14.26 -42.48 3.10
CA GLN A 682 -14.92 -42.33 4.40
C GLN A 682 -14.38 -43.45 5.31
N ARG A 683 -13.23 -43.19 5.93
CA ARG A 683 -12.73 -43.97 7.04
C ARG A 683 -13.38 -43.33 8.24
N ASP A 684 -14.30 -44.07 8.83
CA ASP A 684 -14.84 -43.76 10.13
C ASP A 684 -13.67 -43.57 11.11
N VAL A 685 -13.72 -42.40 11.76
CA VAL A 685 -12.79 -41.91 12.79
C VAL A 685 -11.41 -41.49 12.23
N THR A 686 -11.15 -40.19 12.22
CA THR A 686 -9.79 -39.62 12.12
C THR A 686 -9.55 -38.76 13.35
N THR A 687 -8.77 -39.28 14.30
CA THR A 687 -8.34 -38.50 15.48
C THR A 687 -7.04 -37.80 15.11
N PHE A 688 -7.08 -36.47 15.05
CA PHE A 688 -5.93 -35.62 14.82
C PHE A 688 -5.37 -35.15 16.16
N TYR A 689 -4.08 -35.37 16.37
CA TYR A 689 -3.36 -34.77 17.48
C TYR A 689 -2.47 -33.66 16.94
N MET A 690 -2.59 -32.47 17.52
CA MET A 690 -1.79 -31.33 17.12
C MET A 690 -1.05 -30.81 18.33
N ASN A 691 0.25 -31.04 18.33
CA ASN A 691 1.14 -30.21 19.10
C ASN A 691 1.65 -29.10 18.18
N SER A 692 1.13 -27.91 18.37
CA SER A 692 1.93 -26.72 18.13
C SER A 692 1.72 -25.84 19.35
N VAL A 693 2.55 -24.81 19.52
CA VAL A 693 2.06 -23.57 20.13
C VAL A 693 0.80 -23.20 19.33
N ALA A 694 -0.38 -23.68 19.77
CA ALA A 694 -1.60 -23.51 19.00
C ALA A 694 -1.90 -22.02 18.82
N ASN A 695 -1.27 -21.17 19.64
CA ASN A 695 -1.22 -19.73 19.53
C ASN A 695 -2.66 -19.20 19.52
N ILE A 696 -3.13 -18.71 18.37
CA ILE A 696 -4.52 -18.28 18.16
C ILE A 696 -5.35 -19.25 17.30
N GLY A 697 -4.80 -20.42 16.93
CA GLY A 697 -5.51 -21.51 16.27
C GLY A 697 -5.31 -21.63 14.76
N GLY A 698 -4.17 -21.17 14.23
CA GLY A 698 -3.88 -21.17 12.78
C GLY A 698 -4.00 -22.54 12.09
N PHE A 699 -3.57 -23.62 12.75
CA PHE A 699 -3.74 -25.00 12.24
C PHE A 699 -4.96 -25.71 12.88
N ALA A 700 -5.25 -25.42 14.15
CA ALA A 700 -6.33 -26.08 14.90
C ALA A 700 -7.72 -25.84 14.27
N LEU A 701 -8.01 -24.60 13.86
CA LEU A 701 -9.29 -24.24 13.23
C LEU A 701 -9.54 -24.96 11.90
N PRO A 702 -8.63 -24.88 10.89
CA PRO A 702 -8.86 -25.57 9.63
C PRO A 702 -8.89 -27.08 9.82
N LEU A 703 -8.03 -27.67 10.66
CA LEU A 703 -8.06 -29.13 10.85
C LEU A 703 -9.34 -29.60 11.55
N SER A 704 -9.86 -28.85 12.52
CA SER A 704 -11.14 -29.15 13.19
C SER A 704 -12.35 -29.12 12.24
N ARG A 705 -12.26 -28.40 11.10
CA ARG A 705 -13.28 -28.45 10.03
C ARG A 705 -13.12 -29.64 9.08
N HIS A 706 -11.95 -30.28 9.03
CA HIS A 706 -11.64 -31.38 8.13
C HIS A 706 -11.73 -32.75 8.79
N VAL A 707 -11.78 -32.82 10.12
CA VAL A 707 -12.04 -34.08 10.82
C VAL A 707 -13.48 -34.54 10.53
N GLY A 708 -13.69 -35.86 10.42
CA GLY A 708 -15.03 -36.43 10.23
C GLY A 708 -15.94 -36.18 11.44
N PRO A 709 -17.22 -36.57 11.39
CA PRO A 709 -18.20 -36.31 12.46
C PRO A 709 -17.78 -36.81 13.85
N ASN A 710 -16.98 -37.88 13.90
CA ASN A 710 -16.43 -38.48 15.13
C ASN A 710 -14.94 -38.16 15.35
N GLY A 711 -14.35 -37.32 14.50
CA GLY A 711 -12.94 -36.95 14.60
C GLY A 711 -12.73 -35.83 15.61
N GLN A 712 -11.55 -35.84 16.23
CA GLN A 712 -11.19 -34.88 17.27
C GLN A 712 -9.86 -34.23 16.94
N VAL A 713 -9.70 -32.97 17.37
CA VAL A 713 -8.43 -32.23 17.34
C VAL A 713 -8.05 -31.91 18.78
N HIS A 714 -6.90 -32.38 19.24
CA HIS A 714 -6.35 -32.00 20.54
C HIS A 714 -5.24 -30.97 20.34
N ALA A 715 -5.40 -29.76 20.88
CA ALA A 715 -4.49 -28.63 20.70
C ALA A 715 -3.95 -28.14 22.05
N PHE A 716 -2.63 -28.08 22.20
CA PHE A 716 -1.95 -27.64 23.42
C PHE A 716 -1.40 -26.21 23.26
N GLU A 717 -1.56 -25.34 24.26
CA GLU A 717 -0.98 -24.00 24.26
C GLU A 717 -0.53 -23.63 25.69
N PRO A 718 0.77 -23.49 25.96
CA PRO A 718 1.28 -23.29 27.31
C PRO A 718 1.08 -21.89 27.88
N PHE A 719 0.90 -20.85 27.05
CA PHE A 719 0.78 -19.48 27.53
C PHE A 719 -0.68 -19.09 27.72
N ARG A 720 -1.03 -18.60 28.92
CA ARG A 720 -2.42 -18.39 29.33
C ARG A 720 -3.22 -17.50 28.38
N VAL A 721 -2.62 -16.40 27.90
CA VAL A 721 -3.32 -15.46 27.01
C VAL A 721 -3.54 -16.05 25.61
N LEU A 722 -2.56 -16.78 25.08
CA LEU A 722 -2.69 -17.45 23.78
C LEU A 722 -3.74 -18.55 23.87
N HIS A 723 -3.71 -19.36 24.94
CA HIS A 723 -4.72 -20.37 25.18
C HIS A 723 -6.15 -19.79 25.28
N GLN A 724 -6.31 -18.62 25.91
CA GLN A 724 -7.59 -17.90 25.96
C GLN A 724 -8.07 -17.49 24.55
N LEU A 725 -7.17 -16.98 23.70
CA LEU A 725 -7.49 -16.62 22.32
C LEU A 725 -7.85 -17.84 21.46
N LEU A 726 -7.08 -18.92 21.56
CA LEU A 726 -7.38 -20.20 20.91
C LEU A 726 -8.78 -20.69 21.28
N THR A 727 -9.09 -20.71 22.58
CA THR A 727 -10.39 -21.16 23.09
C THR A 727 -11.53 -20.27 22.59
N ALA A 728 -11.35 -18.95 22.60
CA ALA A 728 -12.32 -18.01 22.04
C ALA A 728 -12.54 -18.23 20.53
N ASN A 729 -11.47 -18.46 19.78
CA ASN A 729 -11.55 -18.73 18.35
C ASN A 729 -12.26 -20.06 18.05
N CYS A 730 -12.02 -21.11 18.82
CA CYS A 730 -12.80 -22.36 18.72
C CYS A 730 -14.29 -22.13 19.00
N ALA A 731 -14.62 -21.37 20.05
CA ALA A 731 -16.00 -21.09 20.43
C ALA A 731 -16.76 -20.26 19.38
N ILE A 732 -16.16 -19.17 18.90
CA ILE A 732 -16.77 -18.28 17.87
C ILE A 732 -17.01 -19.04 16.56
N ASN A 733 -16.15 -20.00 16.23
CA ASN A 733 -16.27 -20.82 15.02
C ASN A 733 -17.14 -22.07 15.21
N GLY A 734 -17.74 -22.28 16.38
CA GLY A 734 -18.59 -23.45 16.66
C GLY A 734 -17.85 -24.79 16.57
N LEU A 735 -16.55 -24.82 16.85
CA LEU A 735 -15.68 -25.99 16.66
C LEU A 735 -15.71 -26.94 17.86
N LEU A 736 -16.79 -27.71 17.97
CA LEU A 736 -16.98 -28.70 19.05
C LEU A 736 -16.00 -29.88 18.99
N SER A 737 -15.36 -30.12 17.84
CA SER A 737 -14.38 -31.19 17.67
C SER A 737 -12.96 -30.81 18.13
N CYS A 738 -12.73 -29.56 18.55
CA CYS A 738 -11.42 -29.07 18.99
C CYS A 738 -11.33 -28.95 20.51
N PHE A 739 -10.47 -29.76 21.13
CA PHE A 739 -10.16 -29.76 22.56
C PHE A 739 -8.87 -28.98 22.81
N THR A 740 -8.94 -27.93 23.63
CA THR A 740 -7.80 -27.06 23.94
C THR A 740 -7.24 -27.35 25.34
N TYR A 741 -5.91 -27.37 25.47
CA TYR A 741 -5.21 -27.69 26.73
C TYR A 741 -4.18 -26.62 27.07
N HIS A 742 -4.28 -26.04 28.27
CA HIS A 742 -3.33 -25.05 28.79
C HIS A 742 -2.11 -25.73 29.42
N ALA A 743 -1.26 -26.34 28.59
CA ALA A 743 -0.03 -27.00 29.02
C ALA A 743 0.99 -27.08 27.86
N ALA A 744 2.27 -27.14 28.19
CA ALA A 744 3.34 -27.57 27.30
C ALA A 744 3.49 -29.10 27.37
N LEU A 745 4.05 -29.69 26.33
CA LEU A 745 4.40 -31.10 26.28
C LEU A 745 5.90 -31.29 26.38
N GLY A 746 6.35 -32.30 27.09
CA GLY A 746 7.78 -32.58 27.26
C GLY A 746 8.05 -33.96 27.85
N SER A 747 9.32 -34.22 28.12
CA SER A 747 9.81 -35.54 28.54
C SER A 747 9.49 -35.88 30.00
N LYS A 748 9.05 -34.90 30.81
CA LYS A 748 8.67 -35.10 32.22
C LYS A 748 7.62 -34.10 32.66
N ALA A 749 6.76 -34.51 33.59
CA ALA A 749 5.78 -33.62 34.22
C ALA A 749 6.47 -32.66 35.20
N GLU A 750 6.38 -31.36 34.96
CA GLU A 750 7.01 -30.33 35.80
C GLU A 750 6.41 -28.94 35.57
N LYS A 751 6.77 -27.96 36.41
CA LYS A 751 6.47 -26.54 36.18
C LYS A 751 7.73 -25.82 35.75
N ARG A 752 7.71 -25.17 34.58
CA ARG A 752 8.84 -24.39 34.07
C ARG A 752 8.47 -22.91 34.00
N ARG A 753 9.40 -22.03 34.36
CA ARG A 753 9.25 -20.60 34.06
C ARG A 753 9.70 -20.35 32.63
N ARG A 754 8.80 -19.79 31.82
CA ARG A 754 9.05 -19.40 30.44
C ARG A 754 8.71 -17.93 30.24
N ARG A 755 9.43 -17.26 29.36
CA ARG A 755 9.11 -15.89 28.95
C ARG A 755 7.97 -15.95 27.94
N MET A 756 6.91 -15.20 28.20
CA MET A 756 5.79 -15.10 27.27
C MET A 756 6.22 -14.35 25.99
N PRO A 757 5.81 -14.81 24.79
CA PRO A 757 5.98 -14.06 23.55
C PRO A 757 5.23 -12.72 23.59
N GLY A 758 5.79 -11.67 22.99
CA GLY A 758 5.15 -10.34 22.95
C GLY A 758 3.87 -10.33 22.11
N LEU A 759 2.75 -9.89 22.68
CA LEU A 759 1.44 -9.83 22.01
C LEU A 759 1.39 -8.88 20.80
N ALA A 760 2.34 -7.95 20.69
CA ALA A 760 2.47 -7.05 19.54
C ALA A 760 3.00 -7.75 18.26
N ALA A 761 3.57 -8.96 18.40
CA ALA A 761 4.14 -9.75 17.30
C ALA A 761 3.20 -10.88 16.79
N VAL A 762 1.97 -10.99 17.31
CA VAL A 762 1.03 -12.09 16.97
C VAL A 762 0.44 -11.94 15.55
N GLY A 763 0.86 -10.91 14.80
CA GLY A 763 0.42 -10.64 13.43
C GLY A 763 1.26 -11.27 12.31
N ASN A 764 2.30 -12.08 12.59
CA ASN A 764 3.08 -12.69 11.50
C ASN A 764 3.59 -14.11 11.85
N PRO A 765 2.91 -15.19 11.41
CA PRO A 765 3.28 -16.57 11.75
C PRO A 765 4.46 -17.15 10.93
N SER A 766 5.24 -16.36 10.19
CA SER A 766 6.23 -16.92 9.25
C SER A 766 7.55 -16.15 9.13
N LYS A 767 8.00 -15.46 10.19
CA LYS A 767 9.31 -14.76 10.17
C LYS A 767 10.17 -15.02 11.41
N SER A 768 10.34 -16.29 11.76
CA SER A 768 11.57 -16.72 12.46
C SER A 768 12.50 -17.27 11.38
N PHE A 769 13.58 -16.52 11.08
CA PHE A 769 14.73 -16.82 10.21
C PHE A 769 14.54 -16.78 8.69
N VAL A 770 15.10 -15.74 8.04
CA VAL A 770 16.14 -15.84 6.99
C VAL A 770 16.92 -14.53 7.04
N VAL A 771 18.20 -14.63 7.38
CA VAL A 771 19.17 -13.51 7.37
C VAL A 771 19.98 -13.61 6.09
N ASP A 772 19.99 -12.54 5.29
CA ASP A 772 21.23 -12.02 4.72
C ASP A 772 21.01 -10.62 4.12
N SER A 773 21.22 -9.59 4.95
CA SER A 773 21.74 -8.28 4.55
C SER A 773 21.81 -7.35 5.76
N VAL A 774 23.04 -6.97 6.13
CA VAL A 774 23.58 -5.83 6.90
C VAL A 774 22.64 -4.90 7.73
N ALA A 775 21.57 -5.41 8.33
CA ALA A 775 20.71 -4.70 9.28
C ALA A 775 20.50 -5.54 10.56
N SER A 776 21.52 -6.28 10.96
CA SER A 776 21.47 -7.18 12.12
C SER A 776 21.77 -6.45 13.44
N GLU A 777 20.91 -5.51 13.80
CA GLU A 777 20.80 -5.01 15.18
C GLU A 777 19.35 -4.82 15.66
N LEU A 778 18.34 -5.22 14.88
CA LEU A 778 16.93 -4.87 15.16
C LEU A 778 15.92 -6.03 15.22
N LEU A 779 16.31 -7.31 15.14
CA LEU A 779 15.33 -8.42 15.12
C LEU A 779 15.63 -9.64 16.03
N ILE A 780 16.36 -9.44 17.12
CA ILE A 780 16.17 -10.27 18.32
C ILE A 780 15.82 -9.33 19.48
N HIS A 781 14.67 -8.67 19.38
CA HIS A 781 13.99 -8.27 20.60
C HIS A 781 13.28 -9.51 21.14
N HIS A 782 14.01 -10.30 21.94
CA HIS A 782 13.42 -10.61 23.22
C HIS A 782 12.96 -9.27 23.77
N ASP A 783 11.65 -9.03 23.81
CA ASP A 783 11.13 -7.90 24.56
C ASP A 783 11.77 -7.98 25.94
N SER A 784 12.64 -7.03 26.25
CA SER A 784 13.35 -6.95 27.52
C SER A 784 12.35 -6.83 28.68
N GLY A 785 11.08 -6.53 28.39
CA GLY A 785 9.94 -6.48 29.31
C GLY A 785 8.98 -7.68 29.28
N GLY A 786 9.24 -8.75 28.52
CA GLY A 786 8.33 -9.91 28.43
C GLY A 786 8.06 -10.56 29.79
N ARG A 787 6.78 -10.65 30.19
CA ARG A 787 6.34 -11.22 31.47
C ARG A 787 6.76 -12.70 31.54
N MET A 788 7.45 -13.08 32.62
CA MET A 788 7.72 -14.49 32.91
C MET A 788 6.44 -15.14 33.43
N GLU A 789 6.04 -16.25 32.81
CA GLU A 789 4.90 -17.07 33.24
C GLU A 789 5.40 -18.46 33.65
N THR A 790 4.73 -19.06 34.63
CA THR A 790 4.98 -20.45 34.99
C THR A 790 4.05 -21.31 34.15
N VAL A 791 4.62 -22.12 33.26
CA VAL A 791 3.89 -23.04 32.39
C VAL A 791 3.97 -24.44 32.97
N GLU A 792 2.86 -25.17 32.87
CA GLU A 792 2.81 -26.59 33.21
C GLU A 792 3.32 -27.40 32.02
N VAL A 793 4.27 -28.30 32.24
CA VAL A 793 4.78 -29.25 31.25
C VAL A 793 4.27 -30.63 31.64
N VAL A 794 3.69 -31.37 30.70
CA VAL A 794 3.14 -32.72 30.92
C VAL A 794 3.69 -33.70 29.88
N ARG A 795 3.71 -34.99 30.22
CA ARG A 795 3.95 -36.07 29.25
C ARG A 795 2.65 -36.38 28.51
N LEU A 796 2.70 -36.55 27.19
CA LEU A 796 1.51 -36.93 26.42
C LEU A 796 0.96 -38.28 26.89
N ASP A 797 1.86 -39.26 27.08
CA ASP A 797 1.51 -40.62 27.51
C ASP A 797 0.75 -40.65 28.85
N GLU A 798 0.88 -39.60 29.67
CA GLU A 798 0.19 -39.48 30.96
C GLU A 798 -1.06 -38.58 30.88
N LYS A 799 -1.09 -37.63 29.92
CA LYS A 799 -2.13 -36.59 29.85
C LYS A 799 -3.37 -37.05 29.09
N LEU A 800 -3.20 -37.84 28.03
CA LEU A 800 -4.30 -38.30 27.18
C LEU A 800 -4.19 -39.80 26.94
N ASP A 801 -5.24 -40.55 27.26
CA ASP A 801 -5.42 -41.92 26.78
C ASP A 801 -6.26 -41.88 25.51
N LEU A 802 -5.59 -41.86 24.36
CA LEU A 802 -6.24 -41.79 23.05
C LEU A 802 -6.63 -43.20 22.59
N GLU A 803 -7.88 -43.39 22.19
CA GLU A 803 -8.32 -44.65 21.57
C GLU A 803 -7.62 -44.89 20.23
N ARG A 804 -7.38 -43.81 19.48
CA ARG A 804 -6.74 -43.81 18.17
C ARG A 804 -6.02 -42.49 17.92
N LEU A 805 -4.91 -42.55 17.18
CA LEU A 805 -4.20 -41.38 16.70
C LEU A 805 -3.68 -41.58 15.27
N ASP A 806 -4.15 -40.76 14.33
CA ASP A 806 -3.82 -40.90 12.90
C ASP A 806 -2.70 -39.95 12.44
N VAL A 807 -2.71 -38.70 12.92
CA VAL A 807 -1.76 -37.66 12.51
C VAL A 807 -1.31 -36.86 13.72
N MET A 808 0.00 -36.60 13.81
CA MET A 808 0.64 -35.79 14.83
C MET A 808 1.43 -34.66 14.16
N LYS A 809 1.03 -33.41 14.38
CA LYS A 809 1.87 -32.24 14.06
C LYS A 809 2.69 -31.85 15.30
N ILE A 810 3.96 -31.50 15.13
CA ILE A 810 4.89 -31.07 16.19
C ILE A 810 5.59 -29.79 15.71
N ASP A 811 5.31 -28.70 16.40
CA ASP A 811 5.88 -27.38 16.11
C ASP A 811 6.09 -26.69 17.47
N VAL A 812 7.25 -27.01 18.07
CA VAL A 812 7.61 -26.63 19.45
C VAL A 812 9.03 -26.11 19.42
N GLU A 813 9.19 -24.84 19.11
CA GLU A 813 10.43 -24.07 19.12
C GLU A 813 11.48 -24.61 20.13
N SER A 814 12.41 -25.45 19.65
CA SER A 814 13.51 -26.06 20.42
C SER A 814 13.12 -27.05 21.53
N GLY A 815 11.97 -27.72 21.41
CA GLY A 815 11.42 -28.67 22.39
C GLY A 815 10.86 -29.96 21.78
N GLU A 816 11.06 -30.19 20.48
CA GLU A 816 10.46 -31.28 19.71
C GLU A 816 10.94 -32.65 20.20
N TYR A 817 12.25 -32.81 20.43
CA TYR A 817 12.84 -34.04 20.95
C TYR A 817 12.30 -34.42 22.34
N ASP A 818 12.22 -33.46 23.26
CA ASP A 818 11.69 -33.69 24.61
C ASP A 818 10.22 -34.13 24.57
N MET A 819 9.42 -33.53 23.67
CA MET A 819 8.03 -33.91 23.51
C MET A 819 7.86 -35.33 22.96
N LEU A 820 8.68 -35.73 21.97
CA LEU A 820 8.66 -37.09 21.43
C LEU A 820 8.96 -38.14 22.50
N LEU A 821 9.90 -37.87 23.42
CA LEU A 821 10.17 -38.74 24.58
C LEU A 821 8.98 -38.80 25.57
N GLY A 822 8.21 -37.73 25.67
CA GLY A 822 6.97 -37.68 26.45
C GLY A 822 5.79 -38.40 25.80
N ALA A 823 5.90 -38.77 24.52
CA ALA A 823 4.87 -39.39 23.69
C ALA A 823 5.26 -40.78 23.17
N GLU A 824 6.33 -41.37 23.71
CA GLU A 824 6.96 -42.58 23.17
C GLU A 824 5.98 -43.76 23.15
N GLN A 825 5.19 -43.95 24.21
CA GLN A 825 4.21 -45.05 24.27
C GLN A 825 3.08 -44.82 23.28
N THR A 826 2.60 -43.58 23.17
CA THR A 826 1.57 -43.16 22.21
C THR A 826 2.01 -43.39 20.77
N ILE A 827 3.25 -43.01 20.41
CA ILE A 827 3.83 -43.22 19.07
C ILE A 827 3.98 -44.72 18.78
N ARG A 828 4.49 -45.50 19.75
CA ARG A 828 4.58 -46.96 19.61
C ARG A 828 3.22 -47.62 19.39
N ARG A 829 2.21 -47.22 20.15
CA ARG A 829 0.86 -47.82 20.13
C ARG A 829 0.11 -47.49 18.84
N HIS A 830 0.10 -46.22 18.42
CA HIS A 830 -0.78 -45.76 17.35
C HIS A 830 -0.10 -45.59 15.99
N GLN A 831 1.23 -45.47 15.96
CA GLN A 831 1.99 -45.27 14.74
C GLN A 831 1.37 -44.19 13.82
N PRO A 832 1.22 -42.94 14.29
CA PRO A 832 0.64 -41.85 13.48
C PRO A 832 1.59 -41.37 12.40
N LEU A 833 1.06 -40.68 11.39
CA LEU A 833 1.87 -39.84 10.50
C LEU A 833 2.35 -38.61 11.28
N ILE A 834 3.66 -38.34 11.33
CA ILE A 834 4.23 -37.24 12.11
C ILE A 834 4.76 -36.16 11.17
N TYR A 835 4.33 -34.91 11.36
CA TYR A 835 4.90 -33.74 10.70
C TYR A 835 5.55 -32.86 11.77
N VAL A 836 6.88 -32.76 11.77
CA VAL A 836 7.65 -32.08 12.82
C VAL A 836 8.48 -30.94 12.23
N GLU A 837 8.45 -29.75 12.83
CA GLU A 837 9.38 -28.67 12.54
C GLU A 837 10.67 -28.90 13.33
N ASP A 838 11.67 -29.50 12.70
CA ASP A 838 12.90 -29.95 13.35
C ASP A 838 13.91 -28.81 13.45
N SER A 839 13.85 -28.08 14.55
CA SER A 839 14.76 -26.96 14.84
C SER A 839 16.26 -27.34 14.85
N GLU A 840 16.62 -28.63 14.96
CA GLU A 840 18.01 -29.10 14.88
C GLU A 840 18.52 -29.26 13.42
N ALA A 841 17.63 -29.21 12.41
CA ALA A 841 17.94 -29.53 11.02
C ALA A 841 18.81 -28.48 10.28
N GLU A 842 18.89 -27.24 10.76
CA GLU A 842 19.73 -26.19 10.16
C GLU A 842 21.21 -26.28 10.55
N GLY A 843 21.52 -26.92 11.69
CA GLY A 843 22.89 -27.03 12.21
C GLY A 843 23.61 -28.34 11.88
N SER A 844 22.89 -29.34 11.35
CA SER A 844 23.37 -30.73 11.36
C SER A 844 24.37 -31.10 10.26
N GLN A 845 24.69 -30.22 9.29
CA GLN A 845 25.60 -30.47 8.15
C GLN A 845 25.41 -31.85 7.47
N GLY A 846 24.16 -32.34 7.40
CA GLY A 846 23.83 -33.63 6.78
C GLY A 846 23.89 -34.85 7.72
N SER A 847 24.13 -34.66 9.02
CA SER A 847 23.90 -35.71 10.04
C SER A 847 22.43 -35.78 10.45
N PRO A 848 21.88 -36.98 10.76
CA PRO A 848 20.54 -37.11 11.31
C PRO A 848 20.40 -36.35 12.64
N THR A 849 19.32 -35.59 12.80
CA THR A 849 18.99 -34.91 14.06
C THR A 849 18.52 -35.91 15.11
N ARG A 850 18.46 -35.49 16.38
CA ARG A 850 17.99 -36.37 17.47
C ARG A 850 16.52 -36.76 17.29
N VAL A 851 15.73 -35.93 16.62
CA VAL A 851 14.35 -36.21 16.22
C VAL A 851 14.30 -37.35 15.21
N VAL A 852 15.10 -37.27 14.14
CA VAL A 852 15.18 -38.30 13.10
C VAL A 852 15.72 -39.62 13.65
N GLU A 853 16.75 -39.57 14.49
CA GLU A 853 17.31 -40.77 15.14
C GLU A 853 16.28 -41.48 16.04
N LEU A 854 15.58 -40.72 16.88
CA LEU A 854 14.56 -41.27 17.78
C LEU A 854 13.42 -41.92 17.00
N LEU A 855 12.88 -41.23 15.99
CA LEU A 855 11.81 -41.79 15.17
C LEU A 855 12.28 -42.98 14.32
N GLY A 856 13.53 -42.98 13.88
CA GLY A 856 14.18 -44.13 13.24
C GLY A 856 14.19 -45.38 14.13
N GLN A 857 14.43 -45.24 15.44
CA GLN A 857 14.33 -46.34 16.41
C GLN A 857 12.91 -46.93 16.50
N HIS A 858 11.89 -46.13 16.18
CA HIS A 858 10.50 -46.56 16.08
C HIS A 858 10.10 -47.04 14.67
N SER A 859 11.08 -47.32 13.80
CA SER A 859 10.89 -47.78 12.41
C SER A 859 10.21 -46.76 11.48
N TYR A 860 10.22 -45.48 11.82
CA TYR A 860 9.73 -44.44 10.92
C TYR A 860 10.71 -44.18 9.79
N THR A 861 10.19 -43.90 8.60
CA THR A 861 10.96 -43.30 7.50
C THR A 861 10.74 -41.80 7.50
N CYS A 862 11.81 -41.04 7.74
CA CYS A 862 11.77 -39.58 7.78
C CYS A 862 12.11 -39.02 6.41
N TYR A 863 11.25 -38.16 5.90
CA TYR A 863 11.35 -37.51 4.60
C TYR A 863 11.58 -36.02 4.80
N ASP A 864 12.61 -35.50 4.15
CA ASP A 864 12.84 -34.06 4.07
C ASP A 864 11.94 -33.49 2.95
N PRO A 865 10.95 -32.63 3.26
CA PRO A 865 10.07 -32.00 2.28
C PRO A 865 10.83 -31.25 1.17
N ARG A 866 12.07 -30.81 1.42
CA ARG A 866 12.94 -30.17 0.43
C ARG A 866 13.31 -31.11 -0.71
N GLU A 867 13.40 -32.42 -0.46
CA GLU A 867 13.65 -33.43 -1.50
C GLU A 867 12.47 -33.55 -2.49
N PHE A 868 11.31 -33.01 -2.14
CA PHE A 868 10.07 -33.09 -2.93
C PHE A 868 9.58 -31.73 -3.44
N GLY A 869 10.43 -30.69 -3.39
CA GLY A 869 10.12 -29.36 -3.93
C GLY A 869 9.20 -28.51 -3.03
N LEU A 870 8.90 -28.95 -1.81
CA LEU A 870 8.21 -28.12 -0.83
C LEU A 870 9.25 -27.24 -0.14
N ALA A 871 9.48 -26.04 -0.67
CA ALA A 871 10.37 -25.08 -0.08
C ALA A 871 9.63 -24.34 1.04
N LEU A 872 9.92 -24.73 2.29
CA LEU A 872 9.88 -23.93 3.52
C LEU A 872 10.53 -24.78 4.65
N MET A 873 11.16 -24.06 5.58
CA MET A 873 12.20 -24.43 6.56
C MET A 873 11.96 -25.67 7.46
N THR A 874 13.07 -26.24 7.97
CA THR A 874 13.27 -27.23 9.07
C THR A 874 12.30 -28.42 9.23
N SER A 875 11.27 -28.54 8.42
CA SER A 875 10.21 -29.52 8.59
C SER A 875 10.64 -30.90 8.13
N THR A 876 10.21 -31.95 8.85
CA THR A 876 10.45 -33.35 8.52
C THR A 876 9.12 -34.10 8.58
N LEU A 877 8.80 -34.83 7.51
CA LEU A 877 7.63 -35.72 7.47
C LEU A 877 8.08 -37.14 7.84
N CYS A 878 7.67 -37.63 9.00
CA CYS A 878 8.02 -38.96 9.46
C CYS A 878 6.84 -39.91 9.27
N VAL A 879 7.07 -40.95 8.46
CA VAL A 879 6.03 -41.88 8.01
C VAL A 879 6.22 -43.25 8.67
N PRO A 880 5.17 -43.81 9.31
CA PRO A 880 5.24 -45.14 9.92
C PRO A 880 5.30 -46.25 8.85
N PRO A 881 5.81 -47.45 9.17
CA PRO A 881 5.95 -48.55 8.21
C PRO A 881 4.68 -48.85 7.41
N ARG A 882 3.51 -48.82 8.06
CA ARG A 882 2.20 -49.15 7.46
C ARG A 882 1.78 -48.19 6.33
N LEU A 883 2.30 -46.97 6.30
CA LEU A 883 1.96 -45.95 5.31
C LEU A 883 3.09 -45.71 4.30
N ASN A 884 4.24 -46.37 4.47
CA ASN A 884 5.46 -46.00 3.77
C ASN A 884 5.35 -46.19 2.24
N GLU A 885 4.76 -47.31 1.78
CA GLU A 885 4.56 -47.54 0.34
C GLU A 885 3.53 -46.59 -0.27
N GLU A 886 2.41 -46.36 0.42
CA GLU A 886 1.35 -45.46 -0.05
C GLU A 886 1.87 -44.02 -0.15
N VAL A 887 2.56 -43.55 0.88
CA VAL A 887 3.12 -42.20 0.91
C VAL A 887 4.24 -42.07 -0.12
N ARG A 888 5.14 -43.06 -0.28
CA ARG A 888 6.14 -43.06 -1.36
C ARG A 888 5.50 -42.97 -2.75
N ALA A 889 4.42 -43.72 -3.00
CA ALA A 889 3.73 -43.69 -4.28
C ALA A 889 3.07 -42.33 -4.54
N ARG A 890 2.44 -41.73 -3.51
CA ARG A 890 1.87 -40.38 -3.61
C ARG A 890 2.96 -39.33 -3.82
N ILE A 891 4.04 -39.38 -3.05
CA ILE A 891 5.20 -38.46 -3.16
C ILE A 891 5.83 -38.51 -4.56
N ARG A 892 6.04 -39.70 -5.15
CA ARG A 892 6.56 -39.83 -6.53
C ARG A 892 5.66 -39.19 -7.60
N ASN A 893 4.36 -39.07 -7.32
CA ASN A 893 3.38 -38.47 -8.21
C ASN A 893 3.14 -36.97 -7.93
N ILE A 894 3.76 -36.40 -6.90
CA ILE A 894 3.78 -34.94 -6.70
C ILE A 894 4.72 -34.34 -7.75
N ARG A 895 4.17 -34.03 -8.94
CA ARG A 895 4.82 -33.12 -9.88
C ARG A 895 4.53 -31.70 -9.42
N TRP A 896 5.46 -31.15 -8.67
CA TRP A 896 5.39 -29.75 -8.31
C TRP A 896 5.74 -28.88 -9.53
N SER A 897 4.76 -28.13 -10.02
CA SER A 897 4.86 -27.27 -11.22
C SER A 897 5.12 -25.80 -10.90
N GLY A 898 5.54 -25.49 -9.68
CA GLY A 898 5.96 -24.15 -9.25
C GLY A 898 7.49 -24.07 -9.05
N PRO A 899 8.08 -22.86 -8.91
CA PRO A 899 9.49 -22.71 -8.56
C PRO A 899 9.69 -22.74 -7.03
N PRO A 900 10.79 -23.32 -6.50
CA PRO A 900 11.10 -23.42 -5.06
C PRO A 900 11.05 -22.03 -4.43
N ARG A 901 10.11 -21.79 -3.51
CA ARG A 901 9.92 -20.50 -2.83
C ARG A 901 11.01 -20.21 -1.80
#